data_AF-A0A1Y2TK57-F1
#
_entry.id   AF-A0A1Y2TK57-F1
#
_cell.length_a   1.000
_cell.length_b   1.000
_cell.length_c   1.000
_cell.angle_alpha   90.00
_cell.angle_beta   90.00
_cell.angle_gamma   90.00
#
_symmetry.space_group_name_H-M   'P 1'
#
loop_
_entity.id
_entity.type
_entity.pdbx_description
1 polymer ?
#
loop_
_entity_poly.entity_id
_entity_poly.type
_entity_poly.pdbx_seq_one_letter_code
_entity_poly.pdbx_strand_id
1 'polypeptide(L)'
;MALADRMKQYEAAFDFTLPTSSPVILRLDGHNFSRFTAQPHFRRPFDQRIHHAMINTCSDLLLDFFPRASVAYTQSDEITLVFPEGGVQLFNERVQKLTSLAASYCSVRFNAHLAAALALDSREGLASGSDVLLGTAHFDARFFTVPSVEEALNCLLCRCRGDAVRNGAGAFARTLFSQSQIHGKTTAELVEMMRREKNVVYEEAVPRWAIEGCLVKRELYQHDGTNPKTGQVETTSRTRTRAEERGIREFSAENLKLVTDRYWNDQGSPQLTKSITVPVMDDNSSVYSTNKTIFGPNVYVFDPSMPAADIQAKTTAIFKQMEANEFGTERYALLFKPGTYNVLFDVGFYTHVAGLGQSPDDVLIEGGVNVPAYWMPNRNATCNFWRAFENFSINASAATNNTTTIAVSQAAPLRRMHIRSSGGLWLFQVDPSTGAGGWASGGFMADSVVDGQVLPGSQQQWLSRNNKYGSWANAVWNMVFVGDLNAPSQDNFPASAYTTVDQTPIIREKPYLYITSQDQYQVFVPALQTDTQGPSWTNGSPTPGKSIPIDQFHIAQPSTASAASLNSALDYGKHIIFTPGIYKLDNALRISRADTIILGLGLPSLIPTSGQPVLSVADVDGVTLAGLIIDASEINSPSLVEVGPPNSSADHASNPTVLYDLTVRTAGHTKNDVGITINSHNVVGDQLWLWRADHGDGAAWDVNPTKNGVVVNGDKVTIYGLFNEHHREYQTLWNGNGGRLYFYQSEIPYDPPNQRSWMSKDGRTNGFASYKVADTVTSHEAWGLGIYSYFRDSPTKLENAIEVPEVDGVKLHHLTTVWLTGVPGSEITHIVNGIGDRVYANNPESAMRQTLNEFSGSHRNKA
;
A
#
# COMPACT_ATOMS: atom_id res chain seq x y z
N MET A 1 -20.18 18.28 -33.66
CA MET A 1 -19.84 16.89 -34.06
C MET A 1 -21.10 16.21 -34.59
N ALA A 2 -21.05 15.47 -35.70
CA ALA A 2 -22.23 14.82 -36.27
C ALA A 2 -22.75 13.69 -35.35
N LEU A 3 -24.02 13.29 -35.47
CA LEU A 3 -24.60 12.25 -34.61
C LEU A 3 -23.80 10.94 -34.66
N ALA A 4 -23.39 10.53 -35.86
CA ALA A 4 -22.59 9.32 -36.06
C ALA A 4 -21.23 9.38 -35.33
N ASP A 5 -20.59 10.54 -35.34
CA ASP A 5 -19.30 10.73 -34.67
C ASP A 5 -19.44 10.72 -33.15
N ARG A 6 -20.53 11.29 -32.63
CA ARG A 6 -20.86 11.25 -31.20
C ARG A 6 -21.13 9.83 -30.72
N MET A 7 -21.87 9.04 -31.48
CA MET A 7 -22.11 7.63 -31.14
C MET A 7 -20.80 6.84 -31.14
N LYS A 8 -19.95 7.01 -32.17
CA LYS A 8 -18.63 6.38 -32.23
C LYS A 8 -17.72 6.82 -31.08
N GLN A 9 -17.80 8.10 -30.66
CA GLN A 9 -17.05 8.60 -29.51
C GLN A 9 -17.51 7.95 -28.21
N TYR A 10 -18.82 7.76 -28.01
CA TYR A 10 -19.34 7.07 -26.83
C TYR A 10 -18.92 5.60 -26.81
N GLU A 11 -18.93 4.90 -27.95
CA GLU A 11 -18.43 3.52 -28.03
C GLU A 11 -16.92 3.44 -27.75
N ALA A 12 -16.13 4.34 -28.33
CA ALA A 12 -14.68 4.36 -28.16
C ALA A 12 -14.23 4.63 -26.71
N ALA A 13 -15.02 5.35 -25.91
CA ALA A 13 -14.71 5.64 -24.51
C ALA A 13 -14.68 4.40 -23.60
N PHE A 14 -15.25 3.28 -24.05
CA PHE A 14 -15.26 2.00 -23.32
C PHE A 14 -14.42 0.91 -24.01
N ASP A 15 -13.71 1.25 -25.09
CA ASP A 15 -12.89 0.33 -25.87
C ASP A 15 -11.44 0.38 -25.35
N PHE A 16 -10.99 -0.70 -24.73
CA PHE A 16 -9.63 -0.84 -24.21
C PHE A 16 -8.78 -1.69 -25.16
N THR A 17 -7.50 -1.37 -25.32
CA THR A 17 -6.58 -2.17 -26.15
C THR A 17 -5.54 -2.89 -25.30
N LEU A 18 -5.16 -4.10 -25.69
CA LEU A 18 -4.04 -4.83 -25.09
C LEU A 18 -2.70 -4.24 -25.57
N PRO A 19 -1.69 -4.13 -24.70
CA PRO A 19 -0.35 -3.76 -25.12
C PRO A 19 0.28 -4.90 -25.94
N THR A 20 0.89 -4.55 -27.08
CA THR A 20 1.56 -5.51 -27.99
C THR A 20 2.99 -5.87 -27.56
N SER A 21 3.56 -5.13 -26.60
CA SER A 21 4.94 -5.27 -26.14
C SER A 21 5.15 -6.30 -25.04
N SER A 22 4.07 -6.93 -24.56
CA SER A 22 4.09 -7.93 -23.50
C SER A 22 3.43 -9.22 -23.98
N PRO A 23 3.82 -10.39 -23.45
CA PRO A 23 3.06 -11.61 -23.66
C PRO A 23 1.62 -11.44 -23.18
N VAL A 24 0.69 -11.99 -23.95
CA VAL A 24 -0.75 -11.96 -23.67
C VAL A 24 -1.20 -13.34 -23.27
N ILE A 25 -2.07 -13.41 -22.27
CA ILE A 25 -2.78 -14.62 -21.88
C ILE A 25 -4.26 -14.43 -22.21
N LEU A 26 -4.83 -15.42 -22.87
CA LEU A 26 -6.28 -15.57 -23.01
C LEU A 26 -6.73 -16.71 -22.10
N ARG A 27 -7.60 -16.41 -21.13
CA ARG A 27 -8.30 -17.42 -20.34
C ARG A 27 -9.77 -17.46 -20.74
N LEU A 28 -10.25 -18.63 -21.12
CA LEU A 28 -11.65 -18.95 -21.44
C LEU A 28 -12.17 -19.88 -20.36
N ASP A 29 -13.32 -19.58 -19.76
CA ASP A 29 -13.87 -20.34 -18.63
C ASP A 29 -15.35 -20.64 -18.85
N GLY A 30 -15.75 -21.89 -18.62
CA GLY A 30 -17.11 -22.34 -18.85
C GLY A 30 -18.11 -21.72 -17.88
N HIS A 31 -19.10 -20.98 -18.39
CA HIS A 31 -20.11 -20.38 -17.53
C HIS A 31 -21.14 -21.43 -17.06
N ASN A 32 -21.27 -21.60 -15.75
CA ASN A 32 -22.22 -22.54 -15.13
C ASN A 32 -22.03 -24.00 -15.60
N PHE A 33 -20.80 -24.42 -15.90
CA PHE A 33 -20.53 -25.77 -16.37
C PHE A 33 -20.90 -26.85 -15.35
N SER A 34 -20.89 -26.55 -14.05
CA SER A 34 -21.40 -27.45 -13.01
C SER A 34 -22.88 -27.82 -13.19
N ARG A 35 -23.71 -26.91 -13.71
CA ARG A 35 -25.12 -27.16 -14.07
C ARG A 35 -25.26 -27.81 -15.44
N PHE A 36 -24.43 -27.40 -16.39
CA PHE A 36 -24.39 -28.00 -17.73
C PHE A 36 -24.02 -29.49 -17.68
N THR A 37 -22.99 -29.84 -16.89
CA THR A 37 -22.52 -31.22 -16.70
C THR A 37 -23.34 -32.00 -15.68
N ALA A 38 -24.29 -31.34 -14.99
CA ALA A 38 -25.18 -32.02 -14.07
C ALA A 38 -26.18 -32.94 -14.77
N GLN A 39 -26.34 -32.82 -16.09
CA GLN A 39 -27.30 -33.60 -16.86
C GLN A 39 -26.99 -35.11 -16.81
N PRO A 40 -28.02 -35.97 -16.81
CA PRO A 40 -27.87 -37.42 -16.61
C PRO A 40 -27.08 -38.12 -17.74
N HIS A 41 -26.86 -37.46 -18.87
CA HIS A 41 -26.13 -38.03 -19.99
C HIS A 41 -24.60 -37.91 -19.86
N PHE A 42 -24.08 -37.09 -18.94
CA PHE A 42 -22.64 -36.98 -18.67
C PHE A 42 -22.19 -37.91 -17.55
N ARG A 43 -21.03 -38.52 -17.74
CA ARG A 43 -20.36 -39.34 -16.72
C ARG A 43 -19.79 -38.42 -15.65
N ARG A 44 -20.06 -38.74 -14.39
CA ARG A 44 -19.48 -38.05 -13.23
C ARG A 44 -18.44 -38.96 -12.56
N PRO A 45 -17.39 -38.40 -11.94
CA PRO A 45 -17.07 -36.97 -11.85
C PRO A 45 -16.37 -36.42 -13.11
N PHE A 46 -15.98 -37.28 -14.06
CA PHE A 46 -15.25 -36.92 -15.26
C PHE A 46 -15.87 -37.55 -16.51
N ASP A 47 -16.07 -36.76 -17.57
CA ASP A 47 -16.59 -37.21 -18.86
C ASP A 47 -15.54 -37.00 -19.96
N GLN A 48 -15.09 -38.09 -20.56
CA GLN A 48 -14.07 -38.07 -21.60
C GLN A 48 -14.52 -37.35 -22.88
N ARG A 49 -15.83 -37.30 -23.17
CA ARG A 49 -16.34 -36.62 -24.37
C ARG A 49 -16.23 -35.10 -24.23
N ILE A 50 -16.48 -34.58 -23.01
CA ILE A 50 -16.23 -33.17 -22.68
C ILE A 50 -14.73 -32.87 -22.82
N HIS A 51 -13.89 -33.74 -22.29
CA HIS A 51 -12.44 -33.59 -22.41
C HIS A 51 -11.96 -33.52 -23.87
N HIS A 52 -12.39 -34.46 -24.72
CA HIS A 52 -12.07 -34.44 -26.14
C HIS A 52 -12.61 -33.19 -26.85
N ALA A 53 -13.81 -32.73 -26.49
CA ALA A 53 -14.37 -31.49 -27.04
C ALA A 53 -13.56 -30.25 -26.65
N MET A 54 -13.00 -30.20 -25.43
CA MET A 54 -12.09 -29.13 -25.00
C MET A 54 -10.77 -29.15 -25.77
N ILE A 55 -10.16 -30.33 -25.98
CA ILE A 55 -8.92 -30.46 -26.77
C ILE A 55 -9.14 -30.05 -28.23
N ASN A 56 -10.24 -30.47 -28.84
CA ASN A 56 -10.54 -30.12 -30.22
C ASN A 56 -10.83 -28.61 -30.35
N THR A 57 -11.52 -28.02 -29.37
CA THR A 57 -11.71 -26.56 -29.28
C THR A 57 -10.37 -25.82 -29.15
N CYS A 58 -9.44 -26.31 -28.32
CA CYS A 58 -8.08 -25.76 -28.24
C CYS A 58 -7.35 -25.83 -29.58
N SER A 59 -7.54 -26.93 -30.32
CA SER A 59 -6.92 -27.12 -31.63
C SER A 59 -7.42 -26.10 -32.64
N ASP A 60 -8.73 -25.87 -32.72
CA ASP A 60 -9.32 -24.85 -33.60
C ASP A 60 -8.91 -23.43 -33.19
N LEU A 61 -8.89 -23.15 -31.88
CA LEU A 61 -8.41 -21.85 -31.36
C LEU A 61 -6.96 -21.60 -31.76
N LEU A 62 -6.09 -22.61 -31.74
CA LEU A 62 -4.70 -22.45 -32.18
C LEU A 62 -4.58 -22.39 -33.70
N LEU A 63 -5.17 -23.33 -34.45
CA LEU A 63 -4.93 -23.42 -35.90
C LEU A 63 -5.64 -22.32 -36.69
N ASP A 64 -6.89 -22.02 -36.32
CA ASP A 64 -7.78 -21.23 -37.16
C ASP A 64 -8.00 -19.81 -36.63
N PHE A 65 -8.13 -19.65 -35.31
CA PHE A 65 -8.56 -18.37 -34.72
C PHE A 65 -7.41 -17.50 -34.20
N PHE A 66 -6.46 -18.08 -33.46
CA PHE A 66 -5.33 -17.38 -32.84
C PHE A 66 -3.99 -17.92 -33.33
N PRO A 67 -3.59 -17.61 -34.58
CA PRO A 67 -2.38 -18.16 -35.21
C PRO A 67 -1.06 -17.73 -34.54
N ARG A 68 -1.11 -16.68 -33.71
CA ARG A 68 0.00 -16.13 -32.91
C ARG A 68 0.15 -16.78 -31.53
N ALA A 69 -0.89 -17.43 -31.00
CA ALA A 69 -0.76 -18.15 -29.73
C ALA A 69 0.19 -19.34 -29.91
N SER A 70 1.12 -19.54 -28.98
CA SER A 70 2.17 -20.57 -29.05
C SER A 70 1.75 -21.91 -28.44
N VAL A 71 0.90 -21.87 -27.42
CA VAL A 71 0.42 -23.04 -26.68
C VAL A 71 -0.96 -22.77 -26.09
N ALA A 72 -1.77 -23.83 -25.98
CA ALA A 72 -3.00 -23.87 -25.21
C ALA A 72 -2.88 -24.92 -24.09
N TYR A 73 -3.51 -24.67 -22.96
CA TYR A 73 -3.67 -25.61 -21.86
C TYR A 73 -5.13 -25.69 -21.49
N THR A 74 -5.67 -26.89 -21.29
CA THR A 74 -7.06 -27.07 -20.83
C THR A 74 -7.16 -28.03 -19.65
N GLN A 75 -8.00 -27.68 -18.69
CA GLN A 75 -8.40 -28.54 -17.58
C GLN A 75 -9.81 -28.18 -17.15
N SER A 76 -10.63 -29.20 -16.85
CA SER A 76 -12.06 -29.02 -16.54
C SER A 76 -12.77 -28.26 -17.68
N ASP A 77 -13.28 -27.08 -17.39
CA ASP A 77 -14.04 -26.17 -18.21
C ASP A 77 -13.23 -24.92 -18.62
N GLU A 78 -11.92 -24.93 -18.37
CA GLU A 78 -11.02 -23.82 -18.66
C GLU A 78 -10.09 -24.12 -19.83
N ILE A 79 -9.83 -23.10 -20.66
CA ILE A 79 -8.77 -23.06 -21.68
C ILE A 79 -7.90 -21.82 -21.46
N THR A 80 -6.58 -21.99 -21.39
CA THR A 80 -5.60 -20.90 -21.35
C THR A 80 -4.75 -20.94 -22.62
N LEU A 81 -4.69 -19.84 -23.38
CA LEU A 81 -3.78 -19.65 -24.51
C LEU A 81 -2.73 -18.61 -24.17
N VAL A 82 -1.51 -18.81 -24.68
CA VAL A 82 -0.40 -17.87 -24.51
C VAL A 82 0.04 -17.29 -25.84
N PHE A 83 0.17 -15.97 -25.90
CA PHE A 83 0.76 -15.23 -27.00
C PHE A 83 2.11 -14.68 -26.53
N PRO A 84 3.24 -15.24 -26.95
CA PRO A 84 4.53 -14.96 -26.31
C PRO A 84 5.08 -13.56 -26.62
N GLU A 85 4.73 -12.97 -27.77
CA GLU A 85 5.25 -11.67 -28.18
C GLU A 85 4.34 -11.00 -29.21
N GLY A 86 4.44 -9.67 -29.34
CA GLY A 86 3.84 -8.89 -30.43
C GLY A 86 2.32 -8.74 -30.38
N GLY A 87 1.68 -9.03 -29.24
CA GLY A 87 0.24 -8.99 -29.05
C GLY A 87 -0.52 -10.14 -29.73
N VAL A 88 -1.85 -10.03 -29.77
CA VAL A 88 -2.72 -11.02 -30.44
C VAL A 88 -2.68 -10.85 -31.96
N GLN A 89 -2.43 -9.63 -32.43
CA GLN A 89 -2.44 -9.14 -33.80
C GLN A 89 -3.78 -9.32 -34.52
N LEU A 90 -4.87 -9.26 -33.75
CA LEU A 90 -6.24 -9.27 -34.26
C LEU A 90 -7.03 -8.11 -33.68
N PHE A 91 -7.94 -7.58 -34.49
CA PHE A 91 -8.93 -6.59 -34.09
C PHE A 91 -8.35 -5.30 -33.47
N ASN A 92 -7.09 -4.96 -33.79
CA ASN A 92 -6.33 -3.85 -33.21
C ASN A 92 -6.20 -3.94 -31.68
N GLU A 93 -6.04 -5.17 -31.15
CA GLU A 93 -5.89 -5.45 -29.72
C GLU A 93 -7.07 -5.04 -28.83
N ARG A 94 -8.20 -4.69 -29.43
CA ARG A 94 -9.38 -4.23 -28.70
C ARG A 94 -9.97 -5.33 -27.84
N VAL A 95 -9.80 -5.20 -26.53
CA VAL A 95 -10.21 -6.16 -25.51
C VAL A 95 -11.67 -6.51 -25.69
N GLN A 96 -12.57 -5.54 -25.85
CA GLN A 96 -14.01 -5.81 -25.99
C GLN A 96 -14.32 -6.71 -27.19
N LYS A 97 -13.62 -6.49 -28.32
CA LYS A 97 -13.80 -7.29 -29.54
C LYS A 97 -13.11 -8.65 -29.43
N LEU A 98 -11.92 -8.68 -28.82
CA LEU A 98 -11.17 -9.90 -28.57
C LEU A 98 -11.91 -10.84 -27.62
N THR A 99 -12.37 -10.35 -26.47
CA THR A 99 -13.08 -11.16 -25.47
C THR A 99 -14.39 -11.69 -26.02
N SER A 100 -15.24 -10.83 -26.60
CA SER A 100 -16.53 -11.24 -27.15
C SER A 100 -16.40 -12.28 -28.26
N LEU A 101 -15.47 -12.10 -29.20
CA LEU A 101 -15.26 -13.05 -30.29
C LEU A 101 -14.55 -14.33 -29.84
N ALA A 102 -13.60 -14.27 -28.90
CA ALA A 102 -12.95 -15.45 -28.33
C ALA A 102 -13.96 -16.34 -27.58
N ALA A 103 -14.76 -15.75 -26.69
CA ALA A 103 -15.82 -16.43 -25.96
C ALA A 103 -16.83 -17.06 -26.92
N SER A 104 -17.29 -16.29 -27.93
CA SER A 104 -18.24 -16.77 -28.93
C SER A 104 -17.69 -17.93 -29.75
N TYR A 105 -16.48 -17.79 -30.29
CA TYR A 105 -15.83 -18.84 -31.08
C TYR A 105 -15.61 -20.11 -30.25
N CYS A 106 -15.09 -19.98 -29.03
CA CYS A 106 -14.91 -21.10 -28.11
C CYS A 106 -16.24 -21.83 -27.84
N SER A 107 -17.30 -21.09 -27.55
CA SER A 107 -18.64 -21.66 -27.30
C SER A 107 -19.16 -22.43 -28.51
N VAL A 108 -19.07 -21.85 -29.71
CA VAL A 108 -19.54 -22.50 -30.94
C VAL A 108 -18.78 -23.78 -31.23
N ARG A 109 -17.44 -23.74 -31.16
CA ARG A 109 -16.60 -24.91 -31.45
C ARG A 109 -16.75 -26.00 -30.41
N PHE A 110 -16.81 -25.65 -29.13
CA PHE A 110 -17.04 -26.62 -28.06
C PHE A 110 -18.35 -27.37 -28.23
N ASN A 111 -19.47 -26.67 -28.47
CA ASN A 111 -20.75 -27.33 -28.68
C ASN A 111 -20.76 -28.22 -29.92
N ALA A 112 -20.13 -27.79 -31.02
CA ALA A 112 -20.02 -28.60 -32.23
C ALA A 112 -19.24 -29.90 -31.99
N HIS A 113 -18.07 -29.81 -31.34
CA HIS A 113 -17.27 -30.98 -31.00
C HIS A 113 -17.95 -31.91 -30.01
N LEU A 114 -18.65 -31.33 -29.02
CA LEU A 114 -19.39 -32.12 -28.03
C LEU A 114 -20.57 -32.84 -28.67
N ALA A 115 -21.33 -32.18 -29.54
CA ALA A 115 -22.42 -32.80 -30.28
C ALA A 115 -21.92 -33.97 -31.15
N ALA A 116 -20.80 -33.78 -31.85
CA ALA A 116 -20.17 -34.85 -32.63
C ALA A 116 -19.70 -36.02 -31.74
N ALA A 117 -19.07 -35.73 -30.60
CA ALA A 117 -18.63 -36.76 -29.66
C ALA A 117 -19.79 -37.55 -29.03
N LEU A 118 -20.92 -36.88 -28.77
CA LEU A 118 -22.14 -37.52 -28.25
C LEU A 118 -22.85 -38.37 -29.31
N ALA A 119 -22.86 -37.93 -30.58
CA ALA A 119 -23.46 -38.69 -31.68
C ALA A 119 -22.74 -40.03 -31.96
N LEU A 120 -21.45 -40.13 -31.62
CA LEU A 120 -20.66 -41.34 -31.77
C LEU A 120 -20.83 -42.36 -30.61
N ASP A 121 -21.38 -41.95 -29.46
CA ASP A 121 -21.62 -42.81 -28.30
C ASP A 121 -23.06 -43.36 -28.39
N SER A 122 -23.26 -44.40 -29.20
CA SER A 122 -24.55 -45.05 -29.42
C SER A 122 -25.01 -45.86 -28.20
N ARG A 123 -25.47 -45.16 -27.15
CA ARG A 123 -26.29 -45.75 -26.09
C ARG A 123 -27.76 -45.44 -26.35
N GLU A 124 -28.50 -46.50 -26.69
CA GLU A 124 -29.95 -46.47 -26.83
C GLU A 124 -30.61 -45.94 -25.55
N GLY A 125 -31.51 -44.95 -25.69
CA GLY A 125 -32.42 -44.54 -24.62
C GLY A 125 -32.25 -43.13 -24.03
N LEU A 126 -31.80 -42.13 -24.81
CA LEU A 126 -31.94 -40.74 -24.38
C LEU A 126 -33.40 -40.28 -24.54
N ALA A 127 -34.09 -40.18 -23.41
CA ALA A 127 -35.48 -39.77 -23.31
C ALA A 127 -35.74 -38.42 -24.01
N SER A 128 -36.93 -38.32 -24.61
CA SER A 128 -37.45 -37.28 -25.51
C SER A 128 -37.70 -35.90 -24.87
N GLY A 129 -36.83 -35.47 -23.95
CA GLY A 129 -36.78 -34.11 -23.39
C GLY A 129 -35.36 -33.54 -23.29
N SER A 130 -34.37 -34.20 -23.91
CA SER A 130 -32.93 -33.98 -23.71
C SER A 130 -32.23 -33.05 -24.72
N ASP A 131 -32.94 -32.58 -25.75
CA ASP A 131 -32.40 -31.62 -26.74
C ASP A 131 -32.25 -30.18 -26.21
N VAL A 132 -32.82 -29.86 -25.04
CA VAL A 132 -33.01 -28.46 -24.61
C VAL A 132 -31.72 -27.75 -24.16
N LEU A 133 -30.64 -28.49 -23.85
CA LEU A 133 -29.37 -27.92 -23.37
C LEU A 133 -28.16 -28.20 -24.28
N LEU A 134 -28.27 -29.06 -25.29
CA LEU A 134 -27.20 -29.24 -26.27
C LEU A 134 -27.10 -27.98 -27.13
N GLY A 135 -25.90 -27.43 -27.28
CA GLY A 135 -25.70 -26.14 -27.96
C GLY A 135 -25.76 -24.91 -27.04
N THR A 136 -25.96 -25.09 -25.74
CA THR A 136 -26.10 -23.95 -24.79
C THR A 136 -24.85 -23.67 -23.96
N ALA A 137 -23.81 -24.51 -24.05
CA ALA A 137 -22.57 -24.27 -23.33
C ALA A 137 -21.92 -22.98 -23.83
N HIS A 138 -21.53 -22.09 -22.93
CA HIS A 138 -20.90 -20.84 -23.29
C HIS A 138 -19.79 -20.47 -22.32
N PHE A 139 -18.85 -19.66 -22.80
CA PHE A 139 -17.62 -19.31 -22.10
C PHE A 139 -17.56 -17.81 -21.84
N ASP A 140 -16.93 -17.43 -20.73
CA ASP A 140 -16.37 -16.08 -20.59
C ASP A 140 -14.97 -16.04 -21.24
N ALA A 141 -14.46 -14.84 -21.50
CA ALA A 141 -13.11 -14.65 -22.01
C ALA A 141 -12.43 -13.49 -21.30
N ARG A 142 -11.20 -13.71 -20.86
CA ARG A 142 -10.35 -12.70 -20.23
C ARG A 142 -9.01 -12.66 -20.95
N PHE A 143 -8.72 -11.51 -21.55
CA PHE A 143 -7.38 -11.20 -22.02
C PHE A 143 -6.67 -10.36 -20.97
N PHE A 144 -5.43 -10.72 -20.66
CA PHE A 144 -4.56 -9.94 -19.79
C PHE A 144 -3.11 -10.15 -20.21
N THR A 145 -2.24 -9.20 -19.87
CA THR A 145 -0.82 -9.30 -20.20
C THR A 145 -0.02 -9.64 -18.97
N VAL A 146 1.03 -10.42 -19.18
CA VAL A 146 2.02 -10.75 -18.16
C VAL A 146 3.35 -10.09 -18.54
N PRO A 147 4.22 -9.73 -17.57
CA PRO A 147 5.36 -8.87 -17.85
C PRO A 147 6.47 -9.54 -18.68
N SER A 148 6.50 -10.88 -18.74
CA SER A 148 7.49 -11.63 -19.51
C SER A 148 7.01 -13.05 -19.85
N VAL A 149 7.73 -13.73 -20.75
CA VAL A 149 7.41 -15.11 -21.17
C VAL A 149 7.60 -16.12 -20.03
N GLU A 150 8.46 -15.79 -19.07
CA GLU A 150 8.63 -16.49 -17.80
C GLU A 150 7.37 -16.39 -16.93
N GLU A 151 6.75 -15.21 -16.85
CA GLU A 151 5.47 -15.07 -16.14
C GLU A 151 4.31 -15.73 -16.89
N ALA A 152 4.37 -15.79 -18.22
CA ALA A 152 3.43 -16.59 -19.00
C ALA A 152 3.57 -18.09 -18.68
N LEU A 153 4.80 -18.58 -18.47
CA LEU A 153 5.06 -19.94 -17.98
C LEU A 153 4.58 -20.13 -16.53
N ASN A 154 4.82 -19.16 -15.64
CA ASN A 154 4.31 -19.20 -14.26
C ASN A 154 2.78 -19.23 -14.21
N CYS A 155 2.11 -18.53 -15.11
CA CYS A 155 0.66 -18.61 -15.28
C CYS A 155 0.23 -20.05 -15.63
N LEU A 156 0.86 -20.68 -16.63
CA LEU A 156 0.57 -22.08 -16.97
C LEU A 156 0.90 -23.03 -15.80
N LEU A 157 2.01 -22.83 -15.09
CA LEU A 157 2.38 -23.60 -13.90
C LEU A 157 1.33 -23.50 -12.80
N CYS A 158 0.83 -22.30 -12.51
CA CYS A 158 -0.22 -22.08 -11.53
C CYS A 158 -1.51 -22.83 -11.90
N ARG A 159 -1.90 -22.80 -13.19
CA ARG A 159 -3.04 -23.57 -13.70
C ARG A 159 -2.81 -25.08 -13.57
N CYS A 160 -1.64 -25.58 -13.96
CA CYS A 160 -1.30 -27.01 -13.93
C CYS A 160 -1.15 -27.60 -12.51
N ARG A 161 -0.58 -26.83 -11.57
CA ARG A 161 -0.17 -27.34 -10.24
C ARG A 161 -1.07 -26.86 -9.11
N GLY A 162 -1.64 -25.66 -9.27
CA GLY A 162 -2.54 -25.07 -8.28
C GLY A 162 -3.98 -25.45 -8.53
N ASP A 163 -4.52 -25.11 -9.71
CA ASP A 163 -5.96 -25.19 -9.96
C ASP A 163 -6.39 -26.57 -10.46
N ALA A 164 -5.67 -27.16 -11.43
CA ALA A 164 -5.97 -28.49 -11.96
C ALA A 164 -5.98 -29.57 -10.87
N VAL A 165 -4.94 -29.59 -10.03
CA VAL A 165 -4.81 -30.53 -8.91
C VAL A 165 -5.94 -30.37 -7.90
N ARG A 166 -6.27 -29.12 -7.53
CA ARG A 166 -7.35 -28.82 -6.58
C ARG A 166 -8.71 -29.24 -7.13
N ASN A 167 -8.99 -28.90 -8.38
CA ASN A 167 -10.26 -29.19 -9.06
C ASN A 167 -10.44 -30.70 -9.24
N GLY A 168 -9.42 -31.40 -9.73
CA GLY A 168 -9.45 -32.85 -9.94
C GLY A 168 -9.63 -33.60 -8.62
N ALA A 169 -8.83 -33.30 -7.60
CA ALA A 169 -8.91 -33.97 -6.30
C ALA A 169 -10.26 -33.68 -5.61
N GLY A 170 -10.71 -32.43 -5.64
CA GLY A 170 -12.00 -32.05 -5.06
C GLY A 170 -13.21 -32.70 -5.77
N ALA A 171 -13.19 -32.78 -7.10
CA ALA A 171 -14.25 -33.42 -7.88
C ALA A 171 -14.36 -34.92 -7.58
N PHE A 172 -13.22 -35.61 -7.48
CA PHE A 172 -13.20 -37.03 -7.14
C PHE A 172 -13.50 -37.29 -5.67
N ALA A 173 -13.00 -36.47 -4.73
CA ALA A 173 -13.31 -36.59 -3.30
C ALA A 173 -14.82 -36.58 -3.02
N ARG A 174 -15.58 -35.74 -3.74
CA ARG A 174 -17.04 -35.62 -3.61
C ARG A 174 -17.81 -36.90 -4.00
N THR A 175 -17.19 -37.85 -4.68
CA THR A 175 -17.82 -39.15 -4.98
C THR A 175 -17.63 -40.16 -3.85
N LEU A 176 -16.64 -39.93 -2.97
CA LEU A 176 -16.24 -40.84 -1.90
C LEU A 176 -16.67 -40.36 -0.51
N PHE A 177 -16.82 -39.04 -0.34
CA PHE A 177 -17.07 -38.39 0.94
C PHE A 177 -18.23 -37.39 0.85
N SER A 178 -18.96 -37.24 1.96
CA SER A 178 -19.99 -36.21 2.09
C SER A 178 -19.38 -34.81 2.18
N GLN A 179 -20.17 -33.78 1.89
CA GLN A 179 -19.74 -32.38 1.94
C GLN A 179 -19.18 -31.98 3.32
N SER A 180 -19.76 -32.48 4.42
CA SER A 180 -19.28 -32.19 5.77
C SER A 180 -17.91 -32.80 6.06
N GLN A 181 -17.60 -33.96 5.48
CA GLN A 181 -16.32 -34.64 5.69
C GLN A 181 -15.16 -33.95 4.98
N ILE A 182 -15.43 -33.33 3.82
CA ILE A 182 -14.41 -32.64 3.01
C ILE A 182 -14.30 -31.15 3.32
N HIS A 183 -15.21 -30.58 4.11
CA HIS A 183 -15.21 -29.17 4.46
C HIS A 183 -13.94 -28.79 5.25
N GLY A 184 -13.29 -27.70 4.84
CA GLY A 184 -12.05 -27.21 5.47
C GLY A 184 -10.79 -28.05 5.20
N LYS A 185 -10.85 -29.06 4.32
CA LYS A 185 -9.71 -29.91 3.98
C LYS A 185 -8.91 -29.37 2.79
N THR A 186 -7.60 -29.42 2.92
CA THR A 186 -6.64 -29.15 1.83
C THR A 186 -6.61 -30.30 0.82
N THR A 187 -6.10 -30.04 -0.39
CA THR A 187 -5.97 -31.08 -1.42
C THR A 187 -5.11 -32.27 -0.97
N ALA A 188 -4.03 -32.02 -0.21
CA ALA A 188 -3.18 -33.08 0.32
C ALA A 188 -3.94 -33.95 1.34
N GLU A 189 -4.72 -33.33 2.22
CA GLU A 189 -5.57 -34.05 3.17
C GLU A 189 -6.65 -34.87 2.45
N LEU A 190 -7.29 -34.32 1.40
CA LEU A 190 -8.28 -35.08 0.63
C LEU A 190 -7.68 -36.32 -0.03
N VAL A 191 -6.51 -36.19 -0.65
CA VAL A 191 -5.81 -37.34 -1.28
C VAL A 191 -5.42 -38.37 -0.22
N GLU A 192 -4.95 -37.93 0.95
CA GLU A 192 -4.61 -38.85 2.05
C GLU A 192 -5.85 -39.52 2.66
N MET A 193 -6.97 -38.81 2.78
CA MET A 193 -8.26 -39.37 3.22
C MET A 193 -8.74 -40.46 2.25
N MET A 194 -8.65 -40.24 0.93
CA MET A 194 -8.99 -41.27 -0.06
C MET A 194 -8.13 -42.53 0.13
N ARG A 195 -6.82 -42.34 0.33
CA ARG A 195 -5.88 -43.45 0.54
C ARG A 195 -6.18 -44.21 1.83
N ARG A 196 -6.32 -43.50 2.96
CA ARG A 196 -6.46 -44.14 4.28
C ARG A 196 -7.85 -44.68 4.57
N GLU A 197 -8.90 -43.94 4.21
CA GLU A 197 -10.27 -44.27 4.62
C GLU A 197 -11.03 -45.08 3.57
N LYS A 198 -10.66 -44.94 2.29
CA LYS A 198 -11.33 -45.63 1.17
C LYS A 198 -10.43 -46.61 0.43
N ASN A 199 -9.15 -46.69 0.79
CA ASN A 199 -8.15 -47.50 0.09
C ASN A 199 -8.06 -47.17 -1.41
N VAL A 200 -8.21 -45.88 -1.75
CA VAL A 200 -8.15 -45.39 -3.13
C VAL A 200 -6.90 -44.54 -3.32
N VAL A 201 -6.01 -44.96 -4.21
CA VAL A 201 -4.87 -44.16 -4.66
C VAL A 201 -5.35 -43.22 -5.77
N TYR A 202 -5.43 -41.92 -5.47
CA TYR A 202 -6.02 -40.92 -6.36
C TYR A 202 -5.40 -40.94 -7.76
N GLU A 203 -4.07 -41.04 -7.84
CA GLU A 203 -3.31 -41.04 -9.09
C GLU A 203 -3.54 -42.29 -9.96
N GLU A 204 -3.99 -43.38 -9.37
CA GLU A 204 -4.33 -44.63 -10.08
C GLU A 204 -5.82 -44.69 -10.46
N ALA A 205 -6.67 -44.05 -9.65
CA ALA A 205 -8.12 -44.11 -9.80
C ALA A 205 -8.70 -43.03 -10.71
N VAL A 206 -7.93 -41.99 -11.04
CA VAL A 206 -8.36 -40.85 -11.84
C VAL A 206 -7.57 -40.78 -13.16
N PRO A 207 -8.24 -40.59 -14.31
CA PRO A 207 -7.54 -40.44 -15.58
C PRO A 207 -6.51 -39.32 -15.52
N ARG A 208 -5.35 -39.54 -16.15
CA ARG A 208 -4.23 -38.59 -16.09
C ARG A 208 -4.62 -37.19 -16.56
N TRP A 209 -5.41 -37.07 -17.61
CA TRP A 209 -5.93 -35.78 -18.10
C TRP A 209 -6.82 -35.05 -17.09
N ALA A 210 -7.50 -35.76 -16.19
CA ALA A 210 -8.32 -35.14 -15.15
C ALA A 210 -7.47 -34.64 -13.97
N ILE A 211 -6.28 -35.23 -13.77
CA ILE A 211 -5.28 -34.81 -12.78
C ILE A 211 -4.44 -33.64 -13.31
N GLU A 212 -3.92 -33.78 -14.53
CA GLU A 212 -2.87 -32.93 -15.08
C GLU A 212 -3.37 -31.90 -16.10
N GLY A 213 -4.59 -32.06 -16.63
CA GLY A 213 -5.06 -31.34 -17.80
C GLY A 213 -4.38 -31.80 -19.09
N CYS A 214 -4.46 -30.98 -20.14
CA CYS A 214 -3.86 -31.27 -21.44
C CYS A 214 -3.21 -30.03 -22.06
N LEU A 215 -1.97 -30.17 -22.50
CA LEU A 215 -1.26 -29.19 -23.32
C LEU A 215 -1.53 -29.47 -24.79
N VAL A 216 -1.91 -28.43 -25.54
CA VAL A 216 -2.11 -28.49 -26.99
C VAL A 216 -1.18 -27.47 -27.65
N LYS A 217 -0.39 -27.90 -28.62
CA LYS A 217 0.53 -27.01 -29.34
C LYS A 217 0.77 -27.53 -30.76
N ARG A 218 1.16 -26.63 -31.67
CA ARG A 218 1.40 -26.97 -33.07
C ARG A 218 2.66 -27.81 -33.20
N GLU A 219 2.67 -28.74 -34.14
CA GLU A 219 3.88 -29.44 -34.57
C GLU A 219 3.97 -29.46 -36.09
N LEU A 220 5.20 -29.55 -36.58
CA LEU A 220 5.49 -29.77 -37.99
C LEU A 220 5.58 -31.28 -38.23
N TYR A 221 4.88 -31.77 -39.24
CA TYR A 221 4.99 -33.16 -39.67
C TYR A 221 5.21 -33.23 -41.18
N GLN A 222 5.85 -34.31 -41.62
CA GLN A 222 6.02 -34.58 -43.05
C GLN A 222 4.78 -35.27 -43.57
N HIS A 223 4.24 -34.75 -44.68
CA HIS A 223 3.10 -35.32 -45.35
C HIS A 223 3.45 -35.58 -46.82
N ASP A 224 3.35 -36.83 -47.22
CA ASP A 224 3.44 -37.23 -48.61
C ASP A 224 2.10 -36.94 -49.28
N GLY A 225 2.10 -35.91 -50.14
CA GLY A 225 0.94 -35.49 -50.90
C GLY A 225 1.24 -35.52 -52.38
N THR A 226 0.25 -35.86 -53.20
CA THR A 226 0.38 -35.75 -54.65
C THR A 226 0.24 -34.28 -55.04
N ASN A 227 1.28 -33.71 -55.65
CA ASN A 227 1.24 -32.33 -56.13
C ASN A 227 0.20 -32.22 -57.27
N PRO A 228 -0.87 -31.42 -57.12
CA PRO A 228 -1.98 -31.39 -58.07
C PRO A 228 -1.60 -30.78 -59.43
N LYS A 229 -0.40 -30.19 -59.56
CA LYS A 229 0.12 -29.64 -60.81
C LYS A 229 1.08 -30.59 -61.54
N THR A 230 1.84 -31.42 -60.83
CA THR A 230 2.87 -32.30 -61.41
C THR A 230 2.51 -33.78 -61.37
N GLY A 231 1.53 -34.17 -60.53
CA GLY A 231 1.13 -35.56 -60.33
C GLY A 231 2.14 -36.41 -59.54
N GLN A 232 3.26 -35.82 -59.10
CA GLN A 232 4.29 -36.53 -58.33
C GLN A 232 3.97 -36.52 -56.84
N VAL A 233 4.35 -37.59 -56.15
CA VAL A 233 4.32 -37.66 -54.69
C VAL A 233 5.48 -36.81 -54.18
N GLU A 234 5.16 -35.73 -53.47
CA GLU A 234 6.12 -34.83 -52.87
C GLU A 234 5.92 -34.83 -51.35
N THR A 235 7.01 -35.02 -50.62
CA THR A 235 7.02 -34.85 -49.16
C THR A 235 7.06 -33.37 -48.85
N THR A 236 6.04 -32.89 -48.14
CA THR A 236 5.95 -31.48 -47.75
C THR A 236 5.69 -31.34 -46.26
N SER A 237 6.29 -30.31 -45.66
CA SER A 237 6.03 -29.98 -44.26
C SER A 237 4.62 -29.38 -44.12
N ARG A 238 3.84 -29.92 -43.19
CA ARG A 238 2.50 -29.45 -42.83
C ARG A 238 2.44 -29.20 -41.33
N THR A 239 1.50 -28.35 -40.91
CA THR A 239 1.23 -28.06 -39.51
C THR A 239 0.00 -28.83 -39.04
N ARG A 240 0.08 -29.46 -37.88
CA ARG A 240 -1.08 -29.98 -37.13
C ARG A 240 -0.94 -29.61 -35.65
N THR A 241 -1.95 -29.88 -34.84
CA THR A 241 -1.83 -29.82 -33.38
C THR A 241 -1.47 -31.18 -32.82
N ARG A 242 -0.65 -31.16 -31.77
CA ARG A 242 -0.37 -32.27 -30.87
C ARG A 242 -0.96 -31.92 -29.51
N ALA A 243 -1.68 -32.87 -28.93
CA ALA A 243 -2.23 -32.80 -27.59
C ALA A 243 -1.52 -33.82 -26.70
N GLU A 244 -1.05 -33.39 -25.54
CA GLU A 244 -0.46 -34.26 -24.52
C GLU A 244 -1.23 -34.12 -23.21
N GLU A 245 -1.72 -35.24 -22.66
CA GLU A 245 -2.42 -35.32 -21.37
C GLU A 245 -1.44 -35.15 -20.19
N ARG A 246 -0.82 -33.98 -20.12
CA ARG A 246 0.12 -33.60 -19.07
C ARG A 246 0.05 -32.11 -18.78
N GLY A 247 0.47 -31.76 -17.58
CA GLY A 247 0.68 -30.38 -17.14
C GLY A 247 2.16 -30.03 -17.05
N ILE A 248 2.45 -28.74 -16.91
CA ILE A 248 3.79 -28.26 -16.58
C ILE A 248 3.99 -28.42 -15.07
N ARG A 249 5.09 -29.07 -14.66
CA ARG A 249 5.34 -29.42 -13.25
C ARG A 249 6.37 -28.54 -12.55
N GLU A 250 7.27 -27.93 -13.32
CA GLU A 250 8.38 -27.13 -12.82
C GLU A 250 8.73 -26.02 -13.80
N PHE A 251 9.38 -24.99 -13.27
CA PHE A 251 9.97 -23.95 -14.09
C PHE A 251 11.29 -24.46 -14.66
N SER A 252 11.41 -24.55 -15.98
CA SER A 252 12.64 -24.99 -16.65
C SER A 252 12.80 -24.31 -18.01
N ALA A 253 14.03 -24.23 -18.51
CA ALA A 253 14.30 -23.69 -19.84
C ALA A 253 13.59 -24.47 -20.96
N GLU A 254 13.37 -25.78 -20.76
CA GLU A 254 12.59 -26.62 -21.69
C GLU A 254 11.11 -26.23 -21.67
N ASN A 255 10.52 -26.03 -20.49
CA ASN A 255 9.13 -25.59 -20.38
C ASN A 255 8.94 -24.14 -20.85
N LEU A 256 9.98 -23.30 -20.76
CA LEU A 256 9.93 -21.95 -21.33
C LEU A 256 9.82 -21.99 -22.85
N LYS A 257 10.45 -22.96 -23.52
CA LYS A 257 10.28 -23.19 -24.97
C LYS A 257 8.86 -23.58 -25.36
N LEU A 258 8.12 -24.27 -24.47
CA LEU A 258 6.70 -24.54 -24.73
C LEU A 258 5.89 -23.25 -24.82
N VAL A 259 6.31 -22.19 -24.14
CA VAL A 259 5.67 -20.87 -24.19
C VAL A 259 6.22 -20.02 -25.34
N THR A 260 7.53 -20.01 -25.58
CA THR A 260 8.14 -19.11 -26.57
C THR A 260 8.06 -19.64 -28.00
N ASP A 261 8.27 -20.95 -28.20
CA ASP A 261 8.40 -21.51 -29.54
C ASP A 261 7.03 -21.67 -30.19
N ARG A 262 6.95 -21.47 -31.51
CA ARG A 262 5.69 -21.66 -32.23
C ARG A 262 5.29 -23.14 -32.37
N TYR A 263 6.29 -24.02 -32.44
CA TYR A 263 6.11 -25.45 -32.70
C TYR A 263 6.70 -26.30 -31.57
N TRP A 264 6.16 -27.50 -31.40
CA TRP A 264 6.68 -28.53 -30.50
C TRP A 264 7.93 -29.14 -31.14
N ASN A 265 9.10 -28.89 -30.55
CA ASN A 265 10.40 -29.29 -31.10
C ASN A 265 11.01 -30.42 -30.25
N ASP A 266 10.94 -31.67 -30.72
CA ASP A 266 11.45 -32.85 -29.98
C ASP A 266 12.96 -33.12 -30.18
N GLN A 267 13.74 -32.15 -30.68
CA GLN A 267 15.17 -32.34 -31.01
C GLN A 267 16.00 -31.14 -30.54
N GLY A 268 17.05 -31.39 -29.74
CA GLY A 268 17.98 -30.38 -29.26
C GLY A 268 18.78 -29.69 -30.37
N SER A 269 18.57 -28.38 -30.52
CA SER A 269 19.38 -27.28 -31.13
C SER A 269 20.12 -27.50 -32.45
N PRO A 270 20.18 -26.47 -33.33
CA PRO A 270 21.37 -25.60 -33.30
C PRO A 270 21.07 -24.10 -33.50
N GLN A 271 22.04 -23.27 -33.05
CA GLN A 271 22.11 -21.82 -33.18
C GLN A 271 21.90 -21.30 -34.61
N LEU A 272 21.28 -20.11 -34.71
CA LEU A 272 21.46 -19.20 -35.83
C LEU A 272 21.60 -17.77 -35.30
N THR A 273 22.86 -17.35 -35.13
CA THR A 273 23.29 -15.96 -35.07
C THR A 273 22.93 -15.25 -36.37
N LYS A 274 22.12 -14.19 -36.30
CA LYS A 274 22.15 -13.09 -37.28
C LYS A 274 21.79 -11.78 -36.58
N SER A 275 22.83 -10.98 -36.36
CA SER A 275 22.75 -9.56 -36.08
C SER A 275 21.93 -8.85 -37.17
N ILE A 276 20.83 -8.22 -36.79
CA ILE A 276 20.15 -7.21 -37.60
C ILE A 276 20.23 -5.91 -36.83
N THR A 277 21.09 -5.02 -37.29
CA THR A 277 21.09 -3.62 -36.92
C THR A 277 19.85 -2.99 -37.55
N VAL A 278 18.84 -2.66 -36.74
CA VAL A 278 17.72 -1.81 -37.15
C VAL A 278 18.00 -0.42 -36.59
N PRO A 279 17.94 0.66 -37.40
CA PRO A 279 18.12 2.00 -36.89
C PRO A 279 16.99 2.30 -35.91
N VAL A 280 17.36 2.60 -34.66
CA VAL A 280 16.43 3.11 -33.65
C VAL A 280 16.00 4.50 -34.12
N MET A 281 14.76 4.64 -34.55
CA MET A 281 14.07 5.92 -34.42
C MET A 281 13.56 5.98 -32.98
N ASP A 282 13.94 7.03 -32.27
CA ASP A 282 13.45 7.36 -30.93
C ASP A 282 11.91 7.39 -30.93
N ASP A 283 11.29 6.40 -30.28
CA ASP A 283 9.87 6.43 -29.95
C ASP A 283 9.72 7.21 -28.65
N ASN A 284 9.55 8.52 -28.80
CA ASN A 284 9.30 9.44 -27.71
C ASN A 284 7.89 9.20 -27.15
N SER A 285 7.84 8.89 -25.84
CA SER A 285 6.71 9.10 -24.93
C SER A 285 5.43 8.27 -25.14
N SER A 286 5.34 7.10 -24.47
CA SER A 286 4.05 6.52 -24.06
C SER A 286 4.08 6.18 -22.56
N VAL A 287 2.99 6.47 -21.84
CA VAL A 287 2.85 6.28 -20.38
C VAL A 287 2.97 4.81 -19.92
N TYR A 288 3.02 3.86 -20.85
CA TYR A 288 3.26 2.43 -20.57
C TYR A 288 4.69 2.11 -20.10
N SER A 289 5.62 3.09 -20.09
CA SER A 289 6.94 2.96 -19.47
C SER A 289 6.97 3.33 -17.98
N THR A 290 5.92 3.97 -17.44
CA THR A 290 5.93 4.55 -16.07
C THR A 290 6.09 3.54 -14.95
N ASN A 291 5.60 2.30 -15.10
CA ASN A 291 5.68 1.25 -14.08
C ASN A 291 6.71 0.15 -14.38
N LYS A 292 7.51 0.31 -15.45
CA LYS A 292 8.69 -0.53 -15.73
C LYS A 292 9.91 0.00 -14.99
N THR A 293 9.78 0.15 -13.67
CA THR A 293 10.86 0.67 -12.82
C THR A 293 11.42 -0.46 -11.98
N ILE A 294 12.64 -0.27 -11.47
CA ILE A 294 13.24 -1.17 -10.48
C ILE A 294 12.44 -1.23 -9.17
N PHE A 295 11.50 -0.29 -8.97
CA PHE A 295 10.65 -0.18 -7.78
C PHE A 295 9.34 -0.96 -7.89
N GLY A 296 9.13 -1.71 -8.97
CA GLY A 296 8.00 -2.62 -9.11
C GLY A 296 6.71 -1.96 -9.61
N PRO A 297 5.63 -2.75 -9.73
CA PRO A 297 4.47 -2.40 -10.56
C PRO A 297 3.57 -1.30 -9.97
N ASN A 298 3.70 -1.02 -8.67
CA ASN A 298 2.90 -0.02 -7.95
C ASN A 298 3.58 1.35 -7.85
N VAL A 299 4.74 1.50 -8.48
CA VAL A 299 5.48 2.75 -8.57
C VAL A 299 5.41 3.27 -10.00
N TYR A 300 4.79 4.44 -10.17
CA TYR A 300 4.65 5.11 -11.45
C TYR A 300 5.63 6.28 -11.51
N VAL A 301 6.64 6.18 -12.36
CA VAL A 301 7.63 7.23 -12.63
C VAL A 301 7.23 7.95 -13.92
N PHE A 302 6.76 9.17 -13.79
CA PHE A 302 6.38 10.04 -14.90
C PHE A 302 7.57 10.88 -15.36
N ASP A 303 7.76 11.01 -16.66
CA ASP A 303 8.75 11.92 -17.26
C ASP A 303 8.06 13.05 -18.05
N PRO A 304 8.69 14.23 -18.22
CA PRO A 304 8.04 15.38 -18.82
C PRO A 304 7.66 15.23 -20.30
N SER A 305 8.20 14.23 -21.01
CA SER A 305 7.80 13.92 -22.38
C SER A 305 6.44 13.22 -22.46
N MET A 306 5.99 12.60 -21.36
CA MET A 306 4.73 11.88 -21.31
C MET A 306 3.52 12.80 -21.51
N PRO A 307 2.52 12.40 -22.32
CA PRO A 307 1.31 13.18 -22.49
C PRO A 307 0.60 13.45 -21.15
N ALA A 308 0.32 14.73 -20.88
CA ALA A 308 -0.37 15.14 -19.65
C ALA A 308 -1.73 14.42 -19.46
N ALA A 309 -2.46 14.15 -20.55
CA ALA A 309 -3.73 13.43 -20.51
C ALA A 309 -3.58 12.00 -19.95
N ASP A 310 -2.46 11.34 -20.23
CA ASP A 310 -2.21 9.98 -19.78
C ASP A 310 -1.79 9.95 -18.31
N ILE A 311 -0.94 10.89 -17.89
CA ILE A 311 -0.59 11.10 -16.47
C ILE A 311 -1.88 11.38 -15.69
N GLN A 312 -2.70 12.32 -16.17
CA GLN A 312 -3.99 12.67 -15.59
C GLN A 312 -4.93 11.47 -15.48
N ALA A 313 -5.08 10.69 -16.56
CA ALA A 313 -5.92 9.50 -16.54
C ALA A 313 -5.45 8.49 -15.47
N LYS A 314 -4.14 8.33 -15.33
CA LYS A 314 -3.56 7.40 -14.36
C LYS A 314 -3.73 7.87 -12.91
N THR A 315 -3.39 9.12 -12.62
CA THR A 315 -3.56 9.68 -11.27
C THR A 315 -5.04 9.71 -10.86
N THR A 316 -5.94 10.07 -11.77
CA THR A 316 -7.39 9.99 -11.53
C THR A 316 -7.88 8.57 -11.28
N ALA A 317 -7.38 7.56 -12.01
CA ALA A 317 -7.76 6.17 -11.78
C ALA A 317 -7.33 5.68 -10.39
N ILE A 318 -6.11 6.02 -9.97
CA ILE A 318 -5.60 5.70 -8.63
C ILE A 318 -6.41 6.42 -7.55
N PHE A 319 -6.68 7.72 -7.72
CA PHE A 319 -7.52 8.46 -6.78
C PHE A 319 -8.90 7.81 -6.61
N LYS A 320 -9.60 7.49 -7.70
CA LYS A 320 -10.92 6.84 -7.63
C LYS A 320 -10.91 5.51 -6.88
N GLN A 321 -9.83 4.74 -7.00
CA GLN A 321 -9.65 3.51 -6.24
C GLN A 321 -9.36 3.80 -4.77
N MET A 322 -8.57 4.83 -4.49
CA MET A 322 -8.02 5.07 -3.16
C MET A 322 -8.77 6.11 -2.33
N GLU A 323 -9.74 6.82 -2.89
CA GLU A 323 -10.44 7.94 -2.24
C GLU A 323 -11.10 7.52 -0.92
N ALA A 324 -11.81 6.39 -0.92
CA ALA A 324 -12.52 5.84 0.24
C ALA A 324 -11.93 4.49 0.72
N ASN A 325 -10.71 4.15 0.29
CA ASN A 325 -10.10 2.84 0.56
C ASN A 325 -9.25 2.84 1.85
N GLU A 326 -9.87 3.23 2.97
CA GLU A 326 -9.20 3.45 4.25
C GLU A 326 -8.47 2.21 4.77
N PHE A 327 -9.09 1.03 4.74
CA PHE A 327 -8.48 -0.23 5.20
C PHE A 327 -8.05 -1.16 4.06
N GLY A 328 -7.87 -0.60 2.86
CA GLY A 328 -7.43 -1.32 1.67
C GLY A 328 -6.03 -1.89 1.77
N THR A 329 -5.74 -2.81 0.86
CA THR A 329 -4.40 -3.44 0.76
C THR A 329 -3.52 -2.76 -0.28
N GLU A 330 -4.11 -1.97 -1.16
CA GLU A 330 -3.44 -1.30 -2.26
C GLU A 330 -2.62 -0.11 -1.77
N ARG A 331 -1.47 0.08 -2.41
CA ARG A 331 -0.44 1.06 -2.09
C ARG A 331 0.13 1.58 -3.40
N TYR A 332 0.37 2.89 -3.51
CA TYR A 332 0.91 3.48 -4.73
C TYR A 332 1.97 4.55 -4.45
N ALA A 333 2.96 4.64 -5.34
CA ALA A 333 3.85 5.79 -5.41
C ALA A 333 3.76 6.44 -6.80
N LEU A 334 3.58 7.77 -6.81
CA LEU A 334 3.54 8.63 -7.99
C LEU A 334 4.79 9.50 -7.97
N LEU A 335 5.77 9.15 -8.78
CA LEU A 335 7.08 9.78 -8.82
C LEU A 335 7.22 10.60 -10.09
N PHE A 336 7.72 11.83 -9.99
CA PHE A 336 7.84 12.75 -11.13
C PHE A 336 9.31 13.10 -11.35
N LYS A 337 9.86 12.79 -12.52
CA LYS A 337 11.22 13.24 -12.91
C LYS A 337 11.30 14.77 -12.97
N PRO A 338 12.51 15.37 -12.90
CA PRO A 338 12.68 16.80 -13.11
C PRO A 338 11.99 17.31 -14.40
N GLY A 339 11.20 18.37 -14.27
CA GLY A 339 10.46 19.03 -15.35
C GLY A 339 9.09 19.55 -14.93
N THR A 340 8.30 19.97 -15.91
CA THR A 340 6.97 20.58 -15.69
C THR A 340 5.85 19.69 -16.23
N TYR A 341 4.80 19.50 -15.43
CA TYR A 341 3.68 18.62 -15.73
C TYR A 341 2.35 19.38 -15.67
N ASN A 342 1.65 19.48 -16.79
CA ASN A 342 0.38 20.21 -16.90
C ASN A 342 -0.82 19.34 -16.49
N VAL A 343 -0.95 19.02 -15.20
CA VAL A 343 -1.96 18.11 -14.66
C VAL A 343 -2.61 18.64 -13.38
N LEU A 344 -3.86 18.26 -13.13
CA LEU A 344 -4.62 18.58 -11.93
C LEU A 344 -5.24 17.30 -11.36
N PHE A 345 -4.75 16.82 -10.23
CA PHE A 345 -5.24 15.55 -9.67
C PHE A 345 -5.37 15.55 -8.14
N ASP A 346 -6.21 14.65 -7.66
CA ASP A 346 -6.47 14.44 -6.23
C ASP A 346 -5.73 13.20 -5.72
N VAL A 347 -5.48 13.14 -4.41
CA VAL A 347 -4.70 12.07 -3.76
C VAL A 347 -5.51 11.39 -2.66
N GLY A 348 -5.70 10.07 -2.81
CA GLY A 348 -6.45 9.23 -1.88
C GLY A 348 -5.56 8.57 -0.83
N PHE A 349 -6.11 7.58 -0.13
CA PHE A 349 -5.38 6.77 0.85
C PHE A 349 -4.18 6.06 0.21
N TYR A 350 -3.18 5.79 1.05
CA TYR A 350 -1.95 5.05 0.75
C TYR A 350 -1.25 5.41 -0.56
N THR A 351 -1.23 6.71 -0.86
CA THR A 351 -0.59 7.25 -2.04
C THR A 351 0.53 8.19 -1.64
N HIS A 352 1.75 7.89 -2.07
CA HIS A 352 2.91 8.75 -1.93
C HIS A 352 3.15 9.50 -3.24
N VAL A 353 3.13 10.83 -3.22
CA VAL A 353 3.46 11.69 -4.37
C VAL A 353 4.82 12.34 -4.12
N ALA A 354 5.77 12.15 -5.04
CA ALA A 354 7.10 12.73 -4.87
C ALA A 354 7.74 13.22 -6.17
N GLY A 355 8.53 14.28 -6.07
CA GLY A 355 9.45 14.70 -7.13
C GLY A 355 10.82 14.04 -6.99
N LEU A 356 11.41 13.65 -8.12
CA LEU A 356 12.72 13.03 -8.23
C LEU A 356 13.83 14.05 -8.53
N GLY A 357 13.58 15.33 -8.26
CA GLY A 357 14.59 16.38 -8.30
C GLY A 357 15.55 16.34 -7.12
N GLN A 358 16.67 17.06 -7.22
CA GLN A 358 17.49 17.32 -6.03
C GLN A 358 16.87 18.42 -5.17
N SER A 359 16.14 19.34 -5.80
CA SER A 359 15.37 20.42 -5.17
C SER A 359 13.88 20.30 -5.52
N PRO A 360 12.96 20.79 -4.66
CA PRO A 360 11.53 20.85 -4.98
C PRO A 360 11.22 21.63 -6.26
N ASP A 361 12.05 22.61 -6.60
CA ASP A 361 11.89 23.47 -7.78
C ASP A 361 12.23 22.77 -9.10
N ASP A 362 12.89 21.61 -9.05
CA ASP A 362 13.22 20.83 -10.24
C ASP A 362 11.98 20.14 -10.83
N VAL A 363 10.91 19.97 -10.04
CA VAL A 363 9.67 19.31 -10.45
C VAL A 363 8.50 20.26 -10.20
N LEU A 364 7.81 20.69 -11.26
CA LEU A 364 6.65 21.55 -11.17
C LEU A 364 5.39 20.83 -11.66
N ILE A 365 4.41 20.69 -10.79
CA ILE A 365 3.04 20.34 -11.20
C ILE A 365 2.26 21.64 -11.45
N GLU A 366 2.02 21.93 -12.72
CA GLU A 366 1.29 23.09 -13.21
C GLU A 366 -0.17 22.68 -13.45
N GLY A 367 -1.06 23.04 -12.52
CA GLY A 367 -2.47 22.63 -12.56
C GLY A 367 -3.03 22.42 -11.17
N GLY A 368 -2.38 21.56 -10.37
CA GLY A 368 -2.63 21.39 -8.94
C GLY A 368 -2.55 19.94 -8.45
N VAL A 369 -2.24 19.77 -7.18
CA VAL A 369 -2.36 18.49 -6.47
C VAL A 369 -3.11 18.72 -5.17
N ASN A 370 -4.20 17.99 -4.94
CA ASN A 370 -5.08 18.23 -3.79
C ASN A 370 -5.39 16.96 -3.00
N VAL A 371 -5.82 17.15 -1.76
CA VAL A 371 -6.48 16.13 -0.95
C VAL A 371 -7.87 16.64 -0.59
N PRO A 372 -8.92 16.18 -1.29
CA PRO A 372 -10.27 16.53 -0.93
C PRO A 372 -10.81 15.64 0.18
N ALA A 373 -11.91 16.07 0.81
CA ALA A 373 -12.69 15.28 1.75
C ALA A 373 -14.06 14.90 1.16
N TYR A 374 -14.10 14.51 -0.12
CA TYR A 374 -15.38 14.29 -0.80
C TYR A 374 -16.13 13.05 -0.33
N TRP A 375 -15.39 12.03 0.10
CA TRP A 375 -15.91 10.70 0.43
C TRP A 375 -16.68 10.64 1.75
N MET A 376 -16.43 11.56 2.68
CA MET A 376 -17.17 11.68 3.93
C MET A 376 -18.23 12.79 3.87
N PRO A 377 -19.36 12.63 4.60
CA PRO A 377 -20.37 13.68 4.75
C PRO A 377 -19.78 14.98 5.31
N ASN A 378 -20.39 16.11 4.95
CA ASN A 378 -20.02 17.46 5.41
C ASN A 378 -18.56 17.85 5.15
N ARG A 379 -17.93 17.19 4.17
CA ARG A 379 -16.49 17.33 3.87
C ARG A 379 -15.59 17.07 5.07
N ASN A 380 -15.99 16.12 5.91
CA ASN A 380 -15.20 15.73 7.06
C ASN A 380 -13.86 15.11 6.62
N ALA A 381 -12.75 15.72 7.02
CA ALA A 381 -11.40 15.27 6.75
C ALA A 381 -10.76 14.51 7.93
N THR A 382 -11.48 14.26 9.03
CA THR A 382 -10.94 13.58 10.23
C THR A 382 -10.39 12.18 9.96
N CYS A 383 -10.74 11.56 8.82
CA CYS A 383 -10.21 10.27 8.39
C CYS A 383 -9.29 10.34 7.16
N ASN A 384 -8.87 11.53 6.71
CA ASN A 384 -7.97 11.67 5.56
C ASN A 384 -6.51 11.36 5.95
N PHE A 385 -6.22 10.08 6.20
CA PHE A 385 -4.94 9.57 6.70
C PHE A 385 -4.02 9.02 5.60
N TRP A 386 -2.80 8.61 6.01
CA TRP A 386 -1.90 7.70 5.27
C TRP A 386 -1.65 8.09 3.82
N ARG A 387 -1.04 9.26 3.61
CA ARG A 387 -0.57 9.72 2.30
C ARG A 387 0.68 10.56 2.50
N ALA A 388 1.45 10.84 1.45
CA ALA A 388 2.68 11.62 1.62
C ALA A 388 2.95 12.48 0.39
N PHE A 389 3.53 13.67 0.64
CA PHE A 389 3.95 14.62 -0.37
C PHE A 389 5.39 15.02 -0.14
N GLU A 390 6.26 14.81 -1.13
CA GLU A 390 7.69 15.01 -0.94
C GLU A 390 8.40 15.62 -2.16
N ASN A 391 9.12 16.72 -1.97
CA ASN A 391 10.16 17.19 -2.89
C ASN A 391 9.66 17.63 -4.28
N PHE A 392 8.59 18.43 -4.34
CA PHE A 392 8.13 19.04 -5.59
C PHE A 392 7.39 20.36 -5.38
N SER A 393 7.20 21.10 -6.48
CA SER A 393 6.48 22.36 -6.54
C SER A 393 5.06 22.20 -7.08
N ILE A 394 4.11 22.97 -6.55
CA ILE A 394 2.72 23.02 -7.02
C ILE A 394 2.38 24.45 -7.39
N ASN A 395 1.86 24.63 -8.61
CA ASN A 395 1.20 25.86 -9.02
C ASN A 395 -0.25 25.54 -9.40
N ALA A 396 -1.18 25.84 -8.49
CA ALA A 396 -2.59 25.56 -8.69
C ALA A 396 -3.20 26.48 -9.75
N SER A 397 -4.02 25.90 -10.62
CA SER A 397 -4.71 26.60 -11.70
C SER A 397 -6.00 27.28 -11.26
N ALA A 398 -6.59 28.08 -12.15
CA ALA A 398 -7.88 28.72 -11.93
C ALA A 398 -9.02 27.73 -11.65
N ALA A 399 -8.89 26.45 -12.03
CA ALA A 399 -9.88 25.41 -11.74
C ALA A 399 -10.06 25.15 -10.23
N THR A 400 -9.05 25.45 -9.42
CA THR A 400 -9.11 25.37 -7.94
C THR A 400 -9.00 26.76 -7.32
N ASN A 401 -9.42 27.81 -8.04
CA ASN A 401 -9.26 29.21 -7.64
C ASN A 401 -7.80 29.60 -7.33
N ASN A 402 -6.85 28.94 -8.00
CA ASN A 402 -5.40 29.06 -7.75
C ASN A 402 -4.99 28.69 -6.32
N THR A 403 -5.79 27.89 -5.62
CA THR A 403 -5.53 27.39 -4.27
C THR A 403 -5.10 25.92 -4.33
N THR A 404 -4.09 25.58 -3.53
CA THR A 404 -3.77 24.17 -3.22
C THR A 404 -4.52 23.77 -1.96
N THR A 405 -5.36 22.74 -2.04
CA THR A 405 -6.12 22.24 -0.89
C THR A 405 -5.61 20.88 -0.47
N ILE A 406 -5.05 20.77 0.73
CA ILE A 406 -4.59 19.52 1.33
C ILE A 406 -5.35 19.33 2.64
N ALA A 407 -6.62 18.91 2.54
CA ALA A 407 -7.48 18.66 3.69
C ALA A 407 -7.15 17.27 4.27
N VAL A 408 -6.22 17.22 5.22
CA VAL A 408 -5.70 15.96 5.79
C VAL A 408 -5.88 15.89 7.31
N SER A 409 -5.74 14.68 7.85
CA SER A 409 -5.55 14.46 9.29
C SER A 409 -4.17 13.86 9.57
N GLN A 410 -4.02 12.93 10.53
CA GLN A 410 -2.73 12.35 10.91
C GLN A 410 -2.08 11.51 9.79
N ALA A 411 -0.76 11.31 9.88
CA ALA A 411 0.09 10.58 8.91
C ALA A 411 -0.08 11.01 7.45
N ALA A 412 -0.09 12.33 7.23
CA ALA A 412 -0.12 12.95 5.92
C ALA A 412 0.98 14.03 5.77
N PRO A 413 2.28 13.68 5.91
CA PRO A 413 3.37 14.65 5.92
C PRO A 413 3.51 15.41 4.59
N LEU A 414 3.77 16.71 4.72
CA LEU A 414 4.20 17.60 3.63
C LEU A 414 5.67 17.94 3.85
N ARG A 415 6.57 17.42 3.01
CA ARG A 415 8.01 17.61 3.15
C ARG A 415 8.62 18.18 1.89
N ARG A 416 9.53 19.15 2.00
CA ARG A 416 10.24 19.68 0.83
C ARG A 416 9.26 20.13 -0.27
N MET A 417 8.19 20.81 0.11
CA MET A 417 7.19 21.29 -0.83
C MET A 417 7.45 22.74 -1.19
N HIS A 418 7.15 23.13 -2.43
CA HIS A 418 7.04 24.54 -2.81
C HIS A 418 5.65 24.84 -3.35
N ILE A 419 4.81 25.46 -2.53
CA ILE A 419 3.47 25.88 -2.92
C ILE A 419 3.55 27.29 -3.51
N ARG A 420 3.59 27.37 -4.85
CA ARG A 420 3.62 28.61 -5.65
C ARG A 420 2.23 29.16 -5.96
N SER A 421 1.21 28.41 -5.57
CA SER A 421 -0.21 28.73 -5.77
C SER A 421 -0.55 30.11 -5.19
N SER A 422 -1.02 31.02 -6.04
CA SER A 422 -1.33 32.41 -5.64
C SER A 422 -2.49 32.51 -4.64
N GLY A 423 -3.37 31.51 -4.60
CA GLY A 423 -4.44 31.36 -3.59
C GLY A 423 -3.98 30.70 -2.28
N GLY A 424 -2.69 30.38 -2.14
CA GLY A 424 -2.10 29.80 -0.94
C GLY A 424 -2.37 28.30 -0.75
N LEU A 425 -2.15 27.84 0.48
CA LEU A 425 -2.33 26.46 0.93
C LEU A 425 -3.49 26.38 1.93
N TRP A 426 -4.54 25.65 1.60
CA TRP A 426 -5.66 25.38 2.51
C TRP A 426 -5.51 23.98 3.10
N LEU A 427 -5.66 23.86 4.42
CA LEU A 427 -5.51 22.58 5.13
C LEU A 427 -6.84 21.96 5.53
N PHE A 428 -7.95 22.48 5.02
CA PHE A 428 -9.30 22.02 5.30
C PHE A 428 -10.14 22.09 4.02
N GLN A 429 -11.30 21.43 4.03
CA GLN A 429 -12.23 21.46 2.92
C GLN A 429 -13.50 22.21 3.32
N VAL A 430 -13.90 23.19 2.50
CA VAL A 430 -15.21 23.83 2.62
C VAL A 430 -16.27 22.92 1.98
N ASP A 431 -17.39 22.76 2.68
CA ASP A 431 -18.61 22.17 2.14
C ASP A 431 -19.32 23.20 1.23
N PRO A 432 -19.39 22.95 -0.09
CA PRO A 432 -20.01 23.90 -1.01
C PRO A 432 -21.53 24.04 -0.79
N SER A 433 -22.18 23.09 -0.10
CA SER A 433 -23.62 23.12 0.15
C SER A 433 -24.01 24.02 1.33
N THR A 434 -23.13 24.14 2.32
CA THR A 434 -23.40 24.91 3.56
C THR A 434 -22.49 26.13 3.70
N GLY A 435 -21.36 26.16 2.98
CA GLY A 435 -20.30 27.14 3.16
C GLY A 435 -19.45 26.90 4.43
N ALA A 436 -19.74 25.87 5.22
CA ALA A 436 -19.00 25.56 6.44
C ALA A 436 -17.71 24.79 6.13
N GLY A 437 -16.67 24.99 6.96
CA GLY A 437 -15.48 24.13 6.93
C GLY A 437 -15.77 22.77 7.56
N GLY A 438 -15.47 21.68 6.84
CA GLY A 438 -15.52 20.33 7.40
C GLY A 438 -14.46 20.12 8.48
N TRP A 439 -14.67 19.21 9.42
CA TRP A 439 -13.69 18.93 10.48
C TRP A 439 -12.38 18.38 9.92
N ALA A 440 -11.25 18.74 10.53
CA ALA A 440 -9.93 18.25 10.13
C ALA A 440 -9.00 18.17 11.36
N SER A 441 -8.17 17.13 11.44
CA SER A 441 -7.33 16.83 12.61
C SER A 441 -5.88 16.49 12.18
N GLY A 442 -5.32 17.36 11.34
CA GLY A 442 -3.93 17.30 10.93
C GLY A 442 -2.99 17.76 12.04
N GLY A 443 -1.71 17.96 11.77
CA GLY A 443 -1.00 17.61 10.54
C GLY A 443 0.45 18.05 10.67
N PHE A 444 1.23 17.77 9.64
CA PHE A 444 2.68 17.95 9.69
C PHE A 444 3.19 18.56 8.39
N MET A 445 3.95 19.65 8.49
CA MET A 445 4.66 20.27 7.37
C MET A 445 6.11 20.56 7.77
N ALA A 446 7.08 20.17 6.95
CA ALA A 446 8.48 20.41 7.21
C ALA A 446 9.28 20.81 5.97
N ASP A 447 10.33 21.61 6.18
CA ASP A 447 11.33 21.92 5.16
C ASP A 447 10.70 22.47 3.85
N SER A 448 9.66 23.29 3.94
CA SER A 448 8.79 23.67 2.82
C SER A 448 8.62 25.19 2.68
N VAL A 449 8.29 25.62 1.46
CA VAL A 449 7.96 27.01 1.12
C VAL A 449 6.50 27.11 0.68
N VAL A 450 5.76 28.05 1.23
CA VAL A 450 4.44 28.47 0.72
C VAL A 450 4.51 29.95 0.40
N ASP A 451 4.50 30.32 -0.88
CA ASP A 451 4.64 31.74 -1.28
C ASP A 451 3.52 32.61 -0.71
N GLY A 452 2.31 32.06 -0.67
CA GLY A 452 1.11 32.72 -0.17
C GLY A 452 0.82 32.48 1.31
N GLN A 453 -0.46 32.60 1.67
CA GLN A 453 -0.97 32.31 3.00
C GLN A 453 -1.21 30.81 3.18
N VAL A 454 -0.88 30.28 4.36
CA VAL A 454 -1.42 29.01 4.84
C VAL A 454 -2.72 29.31 5.60
N LEU A 455 -3.82 28.66 5.19
CA LEU A 455 -5.13 28.73 5.82
C LEU A 455 -5.50 27.37 6.43
N PRO A 456 -5.29 27.20 7.75
CA PRO A 456 -5.73 25.99 8.44
C PRO A 456 -7.24 25.80 8.47
N GLY A 457 -8.00 26.91 8.55
CA GLY A 457 -9.45 26.88 8.65
C GLY A 457 -9.91 26.14 9.91
N SER A 458 -10.61 25.03 9.73
CA SER A 458 -11.15 24.18 10.80
C SER A 458 -10.16 23.16 11.38
N GLN A 459 -8.90 23.15 10.93
CA GLN A 459 -7.86 22.28 11.48
C GLN A 459 -7.70 22.47 12.98
N GLN A 460 -7.85 21.38 13.74
CA GLN A 460 -7.79 21.38 15.19
C GLN A 460 -6.38 21.75 15.70
N GLN A 461 -5.35 21.16 15.10
CA GLN A 461 -3.96 21.36 15.46
C GLN A 461 -3.05 21.21 14.24
N TRP A 462 -1.78 21.60 14.36
CA TRP A 462 -0.77 21.41 13.32
C TRP A 462 0.65 21.58 13.87
N LEU A 463 1.62 20.80 13.38
CA LEU A 463 3.04 21.09 13.52
C LEU A 463 3.63 21.54 12.18
N SER A 464 4.31 22.68 12.22
CA SER A 464 5.11 23.22 11.13
C SER A 464 6.55 23.41 11.61
N ARG A 465 7.55 22.93 10.86
CA ARG A 465 8.97 23.15 11.19
C ARG A 465 9.90 23.42 10.01
N ASN A 466 10.91 24.27 10.20
CA ASN A 466 11.87 24.65 9.16
C ASN A 466 11.18 25.09 7.85
N ASN A 467 10.04 25.75 7.93
CA ASN A 467 9.29 26.21 6.78
C ASN A 467 9.47 27.71 6.55
N LYS A 468 8.99 28.18 5.42
CA LYS A 468 8.76 29.60 5.14
C LYS A 468 7.38 29.76 4.51
N TYR A 469 6.58 30.68 5.02
CA TYR A 469 5.31 31.04 4.39
C TYR A 469 5.13 32.55 4.29
N GLY A 470 4.28 33.00 3.36
CA GLY A 470 3.90 34.40 3.25
C GLY A 470 3.16 34.90 4.49
N SER A 471 2.19 34.12 4.99
CA SER A 471 1.53 34.33 6.28
C SER A 471 0.79 33.09 6.76
N TRP A 472 0.36 33.09 8.02
CA TRP A 472 -0.48 32.05 8.62
C TRP A 472 -1.80 32.64 9.12
N ALA A 473 -2.93 32.07 8.72
CA ALA A 473 -4.23 32.74 8.86
C ALA A 473 -4.88 32.62 10.25
N ASN A 474 -4.91 31.43 10.85
CA ASN A 474 -5.66 31.18 12.09
C ASN A 474 -5.14 29.96 12.88
N ALA A 475 -5.64 29.79 14.11
CA ALA A 475 -5.48 28.58 14.93
C ALA A 475 -6.81 28.18 15.56
N VAL A 476 -6.97 26.89 15.87
CA VAL A 476 -8.12 26.35 16.61
C VAL A 476 -7.68 25.96 18.03
N TRP A 477 -6.96 24.85 18.22
CA TRP A 477 -6.58 24.38 19.56
C TRP A 477 -5.09 24.35 19.84
N ASN A 478 -4.25 23.94 18.87
CA ASN A 478 -2.81 23.78 19.11
C ASN A 478 -1.99 23.87 17.81
N MET A 479 -1.55 25.07 17.42
CA MET A 479 -0.71 25.28 16.25
C MET A 479 0.73 25.56 16.69
N VAL A 480 1.66 24.68 16.33
CA VAL A 480 3.05 24.73 16.78
C VAL A 480 3.99 24.96 15.61
N PHE A 481 4.91 25.90 15.78
CA PHE A 481 5.92 26.30 14.79
C PHE A 481 7.31 26.16 15.39
N VAL A 482 8.23 25.50 14.67
CA VAL A 482 9.59 25.26 15.16
C VAL A 482 10.61 25.57 14.07
N GLY A 483 11.45 26.59 14.27
CA GLY A 483 12.40 26.99 13.24
C GLY A 483 11.73 27.53 11.97
N ASP A 484 10.48 27.99 12.03
CA ASP A 484 9.78 28.54 10.88
C ASP A 484 10.13 30.02 10.66
N LEU A 485 10.27 30.41 9.39
CA LEU A 485 10.32 31.81 8.98
C LEU A 485 8.90 32.34 8.81
N ASN A 486 8.68 33.55 9.34
CA ASN A 486 7.38 34.26 9.37
C ASN A 486 6.31 33.56 10.22
N ALA A 487 6.71 32.79 11.25
CA ALA A 487 5.76 32.23 12.20
C ALA A 487 4.95 33.30 12.95
N PRO A 488 3.66 33.05 13.23
CA PRO A 488 2.88 33.96 14.06
C PRO A 488 3.45 34.02 15.48
N SER A 489 3.31 35.16 16.16
CA SER A 489 3.75 35.30 17.55
C SER A 489 2.88 34.48 18.50
N GLN A 490 3.54 33.89 19.51
CA GLN A 490 2.91 33.17 20.61
C GLN A 490 2.47 34.07 21.78
N ASP A 491 2.75 35.39 21.75
CA ASP A 491 2.50 36.32 22.88
C ASP A 491 1.03 36.39 23.34
N ASN A 492 0.11 35.99 22.47
CA ASN A 492 -1.33 36.01 22.72
C ASN A 492 -1.92 34.63 23.10
N PHE A 493 -1.09 33.64 23.43
CA PHE A 493 -1.60 32.37 23.97
C PHE A 493 -2.35 32.61 25.30
N PRO A 494 -3.52 31.98 25.56
CA PRO A 494 -4.22 30.98 24.73
C PRO A 494 -5.24 31.54 23.73
N ALA A 495 -5.48 32.87 23.72
CA ALA A 495 -6.48 33.49 22.85
C ALA A 495 -6.15 33.27 21.36
N SER A 496 -4.87 33.33 21.00
CA SER A 496 -4.33 32.73 19.78
C SER A 496 -3.54 31.50 20.16
N ALA A 497 -4.01 30.31 19.76
CA ALA A 497 -3.42 29.04 20.17
C ALA A 497 -2.14 28.69 19.38
N TYR A 498 -1.20 29.64 19.34
CA TYR A 498 0.10 29.52 18.68
C TYR A 498 1.19 29.22 19.71
N THR A 499 2.06 28.27 19.39
CA THR A 499 3.32 28.03 20.10
C THR A 499 4.46 28.17 19.10
N THR A 500 5.43 29.03 19.38
CA THR A 500 6.48 29.36 18.42
C THR A 500 7.84 29.19 19.07
N VAL A 501 8.65 28.32 18.49
CA VAL A 501 10.04 28.06 18.87
C VAL A 501 10.93 28.53 17.74
N ASP A 502 11.84 29.47 18.02
CA ASP A 502 12.58 30.21 16.99
C ASP A 502 13.46 29.34 16.10
N GLN A 503 14.01 28.24 16.65
CA GLN A 503 14.96 27.36 15.98
C GLN A 503 14.59 25.90 16.20
N THR A 504 14.83 25.06 15.19
CA THR A 504 14.81 23.60 15.33
C THR A 504 16.15 23.15 15.89
N PRO A 505 16.23 22.66 17.13
CA PRO A 505 17.54 22.49 17.79
C PRO A 505 18.44 21.42 17.16
N ILE A 506 17.88 20.31 16.69
CA ILE A 506 18.63 19.25 16.05
C ILE A 506 17.73 18.50 15.08
N ILE A 507 18.12 18.45 13.81
CA ILE A 507 17.41 17.65 12.82
C ILE A 507 18.34 17.32 11.66
N ARG A 508 18.14 16.14 11.11
CA ARG A 508 18.54 15.79 9.75
C ARG A 508 17.24 15.71 8.96
N GLU A 509 17.14 16.34 7.80
CA GLU A 509 15.92 16.18 6.99
C GLU A 509 15.80 14.75 6.44
N LYS A 510 14.57 14.30 6.17
CA LYS A 510 14.29 12.92 5.74
C LYS A 510 15.04 12.58 4.45
N PRO A 511 15.70 11.42 4.32
CA PRO A 511 16.26 10.98 3.06
C PRO A 511 15.19 10.82 1.97
N TYR A 512 15.52 11.21 0.75
CA TYR A 512 14.59 11.17 -0.39
C TYR A 512 15.25 10.60 -1.64
N LEU A 513 14.44 9.93 -2.46
CA LEU A 513 14.84 9.38 -3.75
C LEU A 513 14.89 10.51 -4.79
N TYR A 514 15.95 10.56 -5.59
CA TYR A 514 16.04 11.46 -6.73
C TYR A 514 16.75 10.79 -7.91
N ILE A 515 16.68 11.44 -9.07
CA ILE A 515 17.35 10.99 -10.29
C ILE A 515 18.36 12.05 -10.76
N THR A 516 19.53 11.59 -11.17
CA THR A 516 20.57 12.45 -11.73
C THR A 516 20.28 12.81 -13.19
N SER A 517 21.00 13.78 -13.74
CA SER A 517 20.94 14.13 -15.17
C SER A 517 21.32 12.98 -16.12
N GLN A 518 21.93 11.90 -15.61
CA GLN A 518 22.31 10.70 -16.33
C GLN A 518 21.30 9.55 -16.15
N ASP A 519 20.08 9.86 -15.67
CA ASP A 519 19.01 8.88 -15.39
C ASP A 519 19.37 7.82 -14.34
N GLN A 520 20.32 8.12 -13.45
CA GLN A 520 20.68 7.23 -12.33
C GLN A 520 19.93 7.61 -11.05
N TYR A 521 19.25 6.65 -10.43
CA TYR A 521 18.62 6.82 -9.13
C TYR A 521 19.65 6.89 -8.00
N GLN A 522 19.41 7.77 -7.04
CA GLN A 522 20.18 7.91 -5.82
C GLN A 522 19.25 8.29 -4.67
N VAL A 523 19.65 8.00 -3.43
CA VAL A 523 19.00 8.52 -2.23
C VAL A 523 19.87 9.65 -1.69
N PHE A 524 19.32 10.86 -1.62
CA PHE A 524 19.97 11.97 -0.96
C PHE A 524 19.75 11.86 0.55
N VAL A 525 20.83 11.98 1.32
CA VAL A 525 20.84 11.94 2.77
C VAL A 525 21.29 13.32 3.25
N PRO A 526 20.34 14.19 3.67
CA PRO A 526 20.67 15.49 4.23
C PRO A 526 21.66 15.37 5.40
N ALA A 527 22.46 16.40 5.63
CA ALA A 527 23.37 16.45 6.77
C ALA A 527 22.58 16.71 8.08
N LEU A 528 23.13 16.26 9.21
CA LEU A 528 22.66 16.69 10.52
C LEU A 528 22.92 18.19 10.67
N GLN A 529 21.91 18.93 11.11
CA GLN A 529 22.00 20.34 11.39
C GLN A 529 21.49 20.63 12.80
N THR A 530 21.96 21.74 13.37
CA THR A 530 21.55 22.23 14.68
C THR A 530 21.11 23.67 14.57
N ASP A 531 20.16 24.05 15.43
CA ASP A 531 19.65 25.42 15.57
C ASP A 531 19.22 26.05 14.23
N THR A 532 18.53 25.26 13.41
CA THR A 532 18.13 25.69 12.06
C THR A 532 16.88 26.55 12.08
N GLN A 533 16.76 27.40 11.06
CA GLN A 533 15.56 28.17 10.80
C GLN A 533 15.33 28.29 9.29
N GLY A 534 14.10 28.00 8.85
CA GLY A 534 13.69 27.98 7.46
C GLY A 534 14.14 26.74 6.68
N PRO A 535 13.76 26.64 5.39
CA PRO A 535 13.97 25.43 4.59
C PRO A 535 15.43 25.27 4.15
N SER A 536 15.90 24.03 4.22
CA SER A 536 17.27 23.57 3.93
C SER A 536 17.71 23.68 2.48
N TRP A 537 16.79 23.98 1.55
CA TRP A 537 17.02 24.05 0.11
C TRP A 537 16.86 25.45 -0.48
N THR A 538 16.62 26.46 0.38
CA THR A 538 16.47 27.86 -0.04
C THR A 538 17.80 28.63 0.00
N ASN A 539 17.82 29.85 -0.53
CA ASN A 539 18.97 30.78 -0.49
C ASN A 539 20.19 30.39 -1.37
N GLY A 540 19.96 29.72 -2.49
CA GLY A 540 20.97 29.50 -3.53
C GLY A 540 22.11 28.54 -3.13
N SER A 541 21.99 27.89 -1.97
CA SER A 541 22.92 26.85 -1.51
C SER A 541 22.24 25.49 -1.65
N PRO A 542 22.91 24.47 -2.21
CA PRO A 542 22.37 23.12 -2.23
C PRO A 542 22.17 22.62 -0.79
N THR A 543 21.11 21.85 -0.55
CA THR A 543 20.90 21.20 0.75
C THR A 543 22.17 20.43 1.13
N PRO A 544 22.79 20.69 2.29
CA PRO A 544 23.97 19.96 2.71
C PRO A 544 23.64 18.49 2.90
N GLY A 545 24.50 17.58 2.44
CA GLY A 545 24.27 16.16 2.54
C GLY A 545 25.13 15.36 1.58
N LYS A 546 24.83 14.06 1.46
CA LYS A 546 25.52 13.11 0.58
C LYS A 546 24.52 12.27 -0.19
N SER A 547 24.88 11.83 -1.38
CA SER A 547 24.07 10.90 -2.16
C SER A 547 24.60 9.49 -2.08
N ILE A 548 23.70 8.53 -1.91
CA ILE A 548 23.99 7.10 -1.92
C ILE A 548 23.42 6.51 -3.21
N PRO A 549 24.25 5.89 -4.06
CA PRO A 549 23.77 5.24 -5.28
C PRO A 549 22.77 4.13 -5.00
N ILE A 550 21.79 3.96 -5.89
CA ILE A 550 20.70 2.99 -5.69
C ILE A 550 21.19 1.53 -5.58
N ASP A 551 22.36 1.21 -6.16
CA ASP A 551 22.94 -0.13 -6.09
C ASP A 551 23.39 -0.53 -4.67
N GLN A 552 23.52 0.43 -3.73
CA GLN A 552 23.75 0.17 -2.31
C GLN A 552 22.47 -0.17 -1.54
N PHE A 553 21.30 -0.09 -2.19
CA PHE A 553 20.03 -0.47 -1.61
C PHE A 553 19.56 -1.82 -2.14
N HIS A 554 18.99 -2.63 -1.26
CA HIS A 554 18.14 -3.75 -1.63
C HIS A 554 16.71 -3.24 -1.81
N ILE A 555 16.17 -3.39 -3.02
CA ILE A 555 14.79 -2.98 -3.34
C ILE A 555 13.87 -4.16 -3.03
N ALA A 556 13.21 -4.12 -1.87
CA ALA A 556 12.30 -5.15 -1.42
C ALA A 556 10.98 -5.07 -2.18
N GLN A 557 10.48 -6.22 -2.64
CA GLN A 557 9.17 -6.35 -3.28
C GLN A 557 8.26 -7.23 -2.43
N PRO A 558 6.95 -6.93 -2.29
CA PRO A 558 6.07 -7.66 -1.39
C PRO A 558 5.96 -9.16 -1.69
N SER A 559 6.05 -9.54 -2.98
CA SER A 559 5.89 -10.93 -3.43
C SER A 559 7.12 -11.82 -3.21
N THR A 560 8.30 -11.23 -2.96
CA THR A 560 9.57 -11.98 -2.88
C THR A 560 10.36 -11.73 -1.60
N ALA A 561 10.12 -10.62 -0.91
CA ALA A 561 10.83 -10.27 0.31
C ALA A 561 10.39 -11.14 1.49
N SER A 562 11.37 -11.63 2.25
CA SER A 562 11.20 -12.31 3.54
C SER A 562 12.12 -11.69 4.59
N ALA A 563 11.85 -11.90 5.87
CA ALA A 563 12.74 -11.39 6.92
C ALA A 563 14.17 -11.93 6.74
N ALA A 564 14.32 -13.19 6.32
CA ALA A 564 15.62 -13.80 6.05
C ALA A 564 16.37 -13.14 4.88
N SER A 565 15.70 -12.86 3.76
CA SER A 565 16.34 -12.22 2.60
C SER A 565 16.74 -10.77 2.90
N LEU A 566 15.91 -10.06 3.65
CA LEU A 566 16.16 -8.67 4.06
C LEU A 566 17.30 -8.58 5.08
N ASN A 567 17.32 -9.45 6.09
CA ASN A 567 18.43 -9.54 7.02
C ASN A 567 19.74 -9.91 6.31
N SER A 568 19.70 -10.83 5.35
CA SER A 568 20.88 -11.16 4.53
C SER A 568 21.40 -9.92 3.78
N ALA A 569 20.52 -9.11 3.21
CA ALA A 569 20.92 -7.87 2.54
C ALA A 569 21.57 -6.86 3.51
N LEU A 570 21.03 -6.72 4.72
CA LEU A 570 21.60 -5.89 5.78
C LEU A 570 23.00 -6.38 6.19
N ASP A 571 23.16 -7.70 6.37
CA ASP A 571 24.43 -8.35 6.70
C ASP A 571 25.47 -8.14 5.58
N TYR A 572 25.05 -8.08 4.31
CA TYR A 572 25.90 -7.75 3.15
C TYR A 572 26.20 -6.25 2.99
N GLY A 573 25.82 -5.41 3.95
CA GLY A 573 26.14 -3.98 3.88
C GLY A 573 25.13 -3.15 3.08
N LYS A 574 23.98 -3.70 2.65
CA LYS A 574 22.96 -2.92 1.94
C LYS A 574 22.10 -2.10 2.88
N HIS A 575 21.51 -1.05 2.33
CA HIS A 575 20.32 -0.39 2.86
C HIS A 575 19.06 -1.08 2.32
N ILE A 576 17.87 -0.71 2.76
CA ILE A 576 16.61 -1.27 2.24
C ILE A 576 15.68 -0.16 1.78
N ILE A 577 15.09 -0.35 0.58
CA ILE A 577 13.90 0.37 0.14
C ILE A 577 12.75 -0.63 0.06
N PHE A 578 11.68 -0.39 0.81
CA PHE A 578 10.42 -1.10 0.67
C PHE A 578 9.56 -0.41 -0.38
N THR A 579 9.18 -1.15 -1.42
CA THR A 579 8.25 -0.67 -2.45
C THR A 579 6.79 -0.83 -1.98
N PRO A 580 5.81 -0.16 -2.64
CA PRO A 580 4.43 -0.11 -2.14
C PRO A 580 3.79 -1.51 -2.02
N GLY A 581 3.43 -1.88 -0.79
CA GLY A 581 2.70 -3.11 -0.50
C GLY A 581 2.75 -3.51 0.97
N ILE A 582 2.32 -4.73 1.27
CA ILE A 582 2.24 -5.29 2.63
C ILE A 582 3.26 -6.43 2.76
N TYR A 583 4.10 -6.35 3.79
CA TYR A 583 5.18 -7.29 4.08
C TYR A 583 4.91 -7.99 5.40
N LYS A 584 4.63 -9.29 5.34
CA LYS A 584 4.50 -10.14 6.52
C LYS A 584 5.88 -10.74 6.83
N LEU A 585 6.44 -10.39 7.98
CA LEU A 585 7.80 -10.76 8.37
C LEU A 585 7.76 -11.68 9.58
N ASP A 586 8.28 -12.88 9.41
CA ASP A 586 8.33 -13.95 10.41
C ASP A 586 9.52 -13.81 11.37
N ASN A 587 10.32 -12.76 11.22
CA ASN A 587 11.41 -12.42 12.13
C ASN A 587 11.67 -10.91 12.11
N ALA A 588 12.30 -10.41 13.16
CA ALA A 588 12.75 -9.03 13.22
C ALA A 588 13.79 -8.75 12.13
N LEU A 589 13.70 -7.58 11.49
CA LEU A 589 14.83 -7.04 10.75
C LEU A 589 15.81 -6.46 11.74
N ARG A 590 17.05 -6.97 11.71
CA ARG A 590 18.11 -6.62 12.66
C ARG A 590 19.01 -5.59 12.00
N ILE A 591 18.87 -4.33 12.42
CA ILE A 591 19.67 -3.23 11.92
C ILE A 591 20.86 -3.02 12.86
N SER A 592 21.98 -3.69 12.56
CA SER A 592 23.19 -3.69 13.40
C SER A 592 24.31 -2.81 12.88
N ARG A 593 24.21 -2.32 11.63
CA ARG A 593 25.23 -1.47 11.00
C ARG A 593 24.85 0.00 11.13
N ALA A 594 25.78 0.81 11.61
CA ALA A 594 25.64 2.26 11.64
C ALA A 594 25.29 2.84 10.24
N ASP A 595 24.63 3.99 10.23
CA ASP A 595 24.18 4.70 9.03
C ASP A 595 23.20 3.93 8.12
N THR A 596 22.65 2.81 8.57
CA THR A 596 21.71 2.02 7.76
C THR A 596 20.39 2.77 7.56
N ILE A 597 19.95 2.89 6.31
CA ILE A 597 18.67 3.46 5.93
C ILE A 597 17.67 2.34 5.60
N ILE A 598 16.50 2.41 6.22
CA ILE A 598 15.29 1.66 5.89
C ILE A 598 14.24 2.68 5.42
N LEU A 599 13.95 2.71 4.13
CA LEU A 599 13.09 3.71 3.50
C LEU A 599 11.86 3.05 2.87
N GLY A 600 10.68 3.63 3.08
CA GLY A 600 9.44 3.22 2.42
C GLY A 600 9.05 4.12 1.25
N LEU A 601 8.60 3.52 0.15
CA LEU A 601 7.94 4.20 -0.97
C LEU A 601 6.49 3.73 -1.07
N GLY A 602 5.55 4.68 -1.12
CA GLY A 602 4.11 4.36 -1.20
C GLY A 602 3.53 3.78 0.09
N LEU A 603 4.04 4.22 1.24
CA LEU A 603 3.55 3.84 2.58
C LEU A 603 3.43 2.31 2.77
N PRO A 604 4.53 1.55 2.60
CA PRO A 604 4.50 0.10 2.77
C PRO A 604 4.18 -0.27 4.22
N SER A 605 3.38 -1.32 4.40
CA SER A 605 3.05 -1.88 5.70
C SER A 605 3.97 -3.04 6.05
N LEU A 606 4.60 -3.01 7.23
CA LEU A 606 5.37 -4.13 7.78
C LEU A 606 4.58 -4.75 8.94
N ILE A 607 4.38 -6.08 8.90
CA ILE A 607 3.59 -6.84 9.88
C ILE A 607 4.48 -7.93 10.51
N PRO A 608 4.75 -7.90 11.83
CA PRO A 608 5.47 -8.97 12.51
C PRO A 608 4.54 -10.16 12.75
N THR A 609 4.87 -11.34 12.21
CA THR A 609 4.07 -12.57 12.38
C THR A 609 4.66 -13.54 13.40
N SER A 610 5.66 -13.12 14.18
CA SER A 610 6.40 -13.99 15.12
C SER A 610 6.30 -13.60 16.59
N GLY A 611 5.58 -12.52 16.91
CA GLY A 611 5.53 -11.95 18.27
C GLY A 611 6.82 -11.24 18.70
N GLN A 612 7.75 -11.00 17.76
CA GLN A 612 8.92 -10.14 17.94
C GLN A 612 8.64 -8.75 17.34
N PRO A 613 9.47 -7.74 17.65
CA PRO A 613 9.46 -6.49 16.88
C PRO A 613 9.70 -6.76 15.40
N VAL A 614 9.07 -5.98 14.52
CA VAL A 614 9.33 -6.08 13.07
C VAL A 614 10.64 -5.39 12.68
N LEU A 615 11.01 -4.35 13.41
CA LEU A 615 12.29 -3.64 13.29
C LEU A 615 12.99 -3.63 14.66
N SER A 616 14.23 -4.09 14.70
CA SER A 616 15.10 -4.05 15.89
C SER A 616 16.43 -3.40 15.51
N VAL A 617 16.67 -2.19 16.00
CA VAL A 617 17.89 -1.42 15.77
C VAL A 617 18.85 -1.66 16.92
N ALA A 618 20.12 -1.95 16.63
CA ALA A 618 21.16 -2.03 17.65
C ALA A 618 21.51 -0.64 18.21
N ASP A 619 22.28 -0.57 19.30
CA ASP A 619 22.77 0.70 19.87
C ASP A 619 23.92 1.27 19.00
N VAL A 620 23.59 1.74 17.79
CA VAL A 620 24.54 2.21 16.77
C VAL A 620 24.13 3.55 16.18
N ASP A 621 25.12 4.29 15.68
CA ASP A 621 24.93 5.63 15.11
C ASP A 621 24.10 5.64 13.82
N GLY A 622 23.38 6.74 13.61
CA GLY A 622 23.00 7.24 12.30
C GLY A 622 21.92 6.46 11.55
N VAL A 623 21.33 5.42 12.14
CA VAL A 623 20.26 4.63 11.48
C VAL A 623 19.07 5.53 11.13
N THR A 624 18.44 5.25 10.00
CA THR A 624 17.23 5.96 9.57
C THR A 624 16.11 4.98 9.29
N LEU A 625 14.96 5.17 9.94
CA LEU A 625 13.71 4.49 9.62
C LEU A 625 12.74 5.54 9.08
N ALA A 626 12.26 5.40 7.85
CA ALA A 626 11.52 6.48 7.18
C ALA A 626 10.34 5.98 6.33
N GLY A 627 9.15 6.56 6.53
CA GLY A 627 8.00 6.40 5.63
C GLY A 627 7.37 5.01 5.65
N LEU A 628 7.21 4.42 6.84
CA LEU A 628 6.73 3.06 7.03
C LEU A 628 5.42 3.05 7.84
N ILE A 629 4.50 2.17 7.45
CA ILE A 629 3.40 1.75 8.31
C ILE A 629 3.82 0.47 9.00
N ILE A 630 3.68 0.41 10.32
CA ILE A 630 3.96 -0.74 11.17
C ILE A 630 2.62 -1.24 11.70
N ASP A 631 2.13 -2.30 11.07
CA ASP A 631 0.84 -2.90 11.40
C ASP A 631 1.06 -4.01 12.42
N ALA A 632 0.31 -3.99 13.53
CA ALA A 632 0.29 -5.09 14.49
C ALA A 632 -0.25 -6.37 13.86
N SER A 633 -0.01 -7.52 14.52
CA SER A 633 -0.58 -8.81 14.10
C SER A 633 -1.43 -9.43 15.21
N GLU A 634 -2.06 -10.57 14.91
CA GLU A 634 -2.83 -11.34 15.89
C GLU A 634 -1.94 -11.91 17.01
N ILE A 635 -0.63 -12.02 16.80
CA ILE A 635 0.33 -12.44 17.80
C ILE A 635 0.88 -11.20 18.49
N ASN A 636 0.74 -11.13 19.81
CA ASN A 636 1.21 -10.01 20.59
C ASN A 636 2.75 -9.87 20.50
N SER A 637 3.22 -8.70 20.09
CA SER A 637 4.62 -8.30 20.23
C SER A 637 4.79 -7.37 21.44
N PRO A 638 5.84 -7.56 22.27
CA PRO A 638 6.13 -6.64 23.38
C PRO A 638 6.41 -5.20 22.90
N SER A 639 7.05 -5.06 21.74
CA SER A 639 7.20 -3.82 20.99
C SER A 639 7.09 -4.13 19.50
N LEU A 640 6.53 -3.23 18.68
CA LEU A 640 6.53 -3.41 17.23
C LEU A 640 7.82 -2.87 16.59
N VAL A 641 8.38 -1.79 17.14
CA VAL A 641 9.69 -1.25 16.79
C VAL A 641 10.53 -1.11 18.06
N GLU A 642 11.78 -1.54 18.01
CA GLU A 642 12.75 -1.35 19.10
C GLU A 642 13.98 -0.60 18.57
N VAL A 643 14.30 0.54 19.20
CA VAL A 643 15.47 1.36 18.87
C VAL A 643 16.49 1.29 20.01
N GLY A 644 17.52 0.48 19.80
CA GLY A 644 18.47 0.08 20.82
C GLY A 644 17.92 -1.06 21.69
N PRO A 645 18.74 -2.03 22.11
CA PRO A 645 18.33 -3.02 23.11
C PRO A 645 18.12 -2.38 24.50
N PRO A 646 17.42 -3.06 25.42
CA PRO A 646 17.31 -2.61 26.82
C PRO A 646 18.70 -2.34 27.43
N ASN A 647 18.80 -1.27 28.23
CA ASN A 647 20.05 -0.76 28.83
C ASN A 647 21.07 -0.19 27.81
N SER A 648 20.61 0.24 26.63
CA SER A 648 21.39 1.09 25.72
C SER A 648 21.95 2.31 26.47
N SER A 649 23.21 2.66 26.19
CA SER A 649 23.96 3.66 26.95
C SER A 649 24.97 4.46 26.12
N ALA A 650 25.09 4.14 24.83
CA ALA A 650 25.94 4.92 23.93
C ALA A 650 25.37 6.34 23.72
N ASP A 651 26.27 7.32 23.58
CA ASP A 651 25.92 8.70 23.20
C ASP A 651 25.98 8.80 21.67
N HIS A 652 24.86 9.16 21.06
CA HIS A 652 24.71 9.27 19.61
C HIS A 652 24.55 10.73 19.15
N ALA A 653 24.86 11.73 19.99
CA ALA A 653 24.59 13.14 19.71
C ALA A 653 25.15 13.66 18.37
N SER A 654 26.31 13.16 17.91
CA SER A 654 26.92 13.60 16.65
C SER A 654 26.32 12.95 15.40
N ASN A 655 25.63 11.82 15.55
CA ASN A 655 25.01 11.09 14.45
C ASN A 655 23.85 10.24 14.98
N PRO A 656 22.72 10.87 15.36
CA PRO A 656 21.64 10.17 16.02
C PRO A 656 20.92 9.22 15.05
N THR A 657 20.32 8.18 15.60
CA THR A 657 19.26 7.45 14.89
C THR A 657 18.05 8.37 14.73
N VAL A 658 17.45 8.38 13.54
CA VAL A 658 16.29 9.24 13.24
C VAL A 658 15.11 8.43 12.69
N LEU A 659 13.92 8.72 13.21
CA LEU A 659 12.65 8.09 12.85
C LEU A 659 11.77 9.12 12.14
N TYR A 660 11.37 8.86 10.90
CA TYR A 660 10.54 9.76 10.11
C TYR A 660 9.26 9.08 9.64
N ASP A 661 8.15 9.82 9.70
CA ASP A 661 6.90 9.43 9.06
C ASP A 661 6.49 7.98 9.42
N LEU A 662 6.68 7.60 10.67
CA LEU A 662 6.34 6.25 11.14
C LEU A 662 4.91 6.26 11.66
N THR A 663 4.11 5.39 11.07
CA THR A 663 2.76 5.12 11.57
C THR A 663 2.71 3.74 12.19
N VAL A 664 2.32 3.63 13.45
CA VAL A 664 2.00 2.36 14.10
C VAL A 664 0.50 2.21 14.15
N ARG A 665 -0.02 1.07 13.69
CA ARG A 665 -1.46 0.78 13.73
C ARG A 665 -1.75 -0.55 14.40
N THR A 666 -2.69 -0.52 15.35
CA THR A 666 -3.28 -1.70 15.97
C THR A 666 -4.78 -1.72 15.69
N ALA A 667 -5.15 -2.35 14.58
CA ALA A 667 -6.52 -2.41 14.04
C ALA A 667 -6.99 -3.86 13.81
N GLY A 668 -8.29 -4.10 13.72
CA GLY A 668 -8.81 -5.46 13.62
C GLY A 668 -8.49 -6.28 14.87
N HIS A 669 -8.39 -7.61 14.71
CA HIS A 669 -8.09 -8.53 15.79
C HIS A 669 -6.58 -8.64 16.09
N THR A 670 -5.88 -7.51 16.16
CA THR A 670 -4.42 -7.44 16.34
C THR A 670 -4.03 -6.83 17.68
N LYS A 671 -2.80 -7.06 18.15
CA LYS A 671 -2.37 -6.61 19.49
C LYS A 671 -0.86 -6.47 19.61
N ASN A 672 -0.44 -5.61 20.52
CA ASN A 672 0.94 -5.40 20.92
C ASN A 672 0.96 -4.71 22.30
N ASP A 673 2.03 -4.86 23.08
CA ASP A 673 2.13 -4.12 24.34
C ASP A 673 2.52 -2.65 24.08
N VAL A 674 3.62 -2.43 23.36
CA VAL A 674 4.13 -1.10 23.00
C VAL A 674 4.22 -0.95 21.48
N GLY A 675 3.92 0.23 20.93
CA GLY A 675 4.14 0.52 19.52
C GLY A 675 5.63 0.68 19.20
N ILE A 676 6.27 1.68 19.82
CA ILE A 676 7.70 1.97 19.66
C ILE A 676 8.38 2.04 21.04
N THR A 677 9.47 1.29 21.21
CA THR A 677 10.35 1.41 22.38
C THR A 677 11.67 2.05 21.96
N ILE A 678 12.03 3.17 22.58
CA ILE A 678 13.26 3.93 22.30
C ILE A 678 14.20 3.80 23.49
N ASN A 679 15.23 2.96 23.38
CA ASN A 679 16.24 2.75 24.41
C ASN A 679 17.52 3.57 24.17
N SER A 680 17.96 3.68 22.90
CA SER A 680 19.14 4.46 22.54
C SER A 680 18.98 5.94 22.90
N HIS A 681 20.08 6.56 23.32
CA HIS A 681 20.11 7.99 23.62
C HIS A 681 20.11 8.82 22.33
N ASN A 682 19.74 10.10 22.44
CA ASN A 682 19.79 11.11 21.37
C ASN A 682 18.91 10.83 20.14
N VAL A 683 18.06 9.80 20.16
CA VAL A 683 17.16 9.49 19.04
C VAL A 683 16.31 10.71 18.71
N VAL A 684 16.18 10.98 17.41
CA VAL A 684 15.29 12.03 16.90
C VAL A 684 14.05 11.38 16.28
N GLY A 685 12.86 11.74 16.74
CA GLY A 685 11.59 11.38 16.11
C GLY A 685 11.02 12.58 15.36
N ASP A 686 10.47 12.37 14.18
CA ASP A 686 9.97 13.45 13.34
C ASP A 686 8.75 13.02 12.50
N GLN A 687 7.56 13.42 12.95
CA GLN A 687 6.27 12.86 12.56
C GLN A 687 6.18 11.38 12.96
N LEU A 688 5.59 11.12 14.12
CA LEU A 688 5.24 9.77 14.57
C LEU A 688 3.76 9.72 14.88
N TRP A 689 3.03 8.77 14.29
CA TRP A 689 1.64 8.50 14.65
C TRP A 689 1.48 7.09 15.19
N LEU A 690 1.01 6.96 16.43
CA LEU A 690 0.81 5.69 17.11
C LEU A 690 -0.68 5.57 17.43
N TRP A 691 -1.37 4.71 16.70
CA TRP A 691 -2.82 4.66 16.68
C TRP A 691 -3.31 3.26 17.03
N ARG A 692 -3.92 3.12 18.20
CA ARG A 692 -4.83 2.00 18.47
C ARG A 692 -6.18 2.32 17.84
N ALA A 693 -6.67 1.45 16.96
CA ALA A 693 -7.88 1.76 16.21
C ALA A 693 -9.10 2.04 17.08
N ASP A 694 -9.75 3.18 16.85
CA ASP A 694 -11.01 3.58 17.48
C ASP A 694 -12.25 3.26 16.62
N HIS A 695 -12.04 3.01 15.32
CA HIS A 695 -13.04 2.65 14.33
C HIS A 695 -12.51 1.59 13.33
N GLY A 696 -13.42 1.11 12.47
CA GLY A 696 -13.16 -0.01 11.57
C GLY A 696 -13.52 -1.36 12.19
N ASP A 697 -13.36 -2.43 11.41
CA ASP A 697 -13.64 -3.78 11.90
C ASP A 697 -12.68 -4.15 13.05
N GLY A 698 -13.22 -4.75 14.12
CA GLY A 698 -12.45 -5.14 15.31
C GLY A 698 -11.93 -4.01 16.22
N ALA A 699 -12.33 -2.75 16.03
CA ALA A 699 -11.97 -1.66 16.95
C ALA A 699 -12.85 -1.69 18.22
N ALA A 700 -12.35 -2.32 19.27
CA ALA A 700 -13.05 -2.42 20.54
C ALA A 700 -12.07 -2.77 21.67
N TRP A 701 -12.41 -2.39 22.90
CA TRP A 701 -11.56 -2.50 24.09
C TRP A 701 -10.74 -3.79 24.07
N ASP A 702 -11.40 -4.96 24.17
CA ASP A 702 -10.85 -6.33 24.25
C ASP A 702 -10.45 -7.00 22.93
N VAL A 703 -10.58 -6.30 21.80
CA VAL A 703 -10.27 -6.87 20.48
C VAL A 703 -8.90 -6.44 19.99
N ASN A 704 -8.57 -5.15 20.10
CA ASN A 704 -7.30 -4.58 19.65
C ASN A 704 -6.45 -3.98 20.80
N PRO A 705 -6.13 -4.75 21.86
CA PRO A 705 -5.47 -4.21 23.04
C PRO A 705 -4.05 -3.72 22.75
N THR A 706 -3.73 -2.55 23.32
CA THR A 706 -2.37 -2.03 23.45
C THR A 706 -2.16 -1.34 24.79
N LYS A 707 -0.97 -1.43 25.38
CA LYS A 707 -0.67 -0.73 26.65
C LYS A 707 -0.26 0.71 26.37
N ASN A 708 0.81 0.90 25.62
CA ASN A 708 1.37 2.22 25.33
C ASN A 708 1.62 2.38 23.83
N GLY A 709 1.52 3.60 23.33
CA GLY A 709 2.00 3.91 21.98
C GLY A 709 3.51 3.90 21.97
N VAL A 710 4.13 4.75 22.79
CA VAL A 710 5.59 4.90 22.85
C VAL A 710 6.10 4.85 24.28
N VAL A 711 7.24 4.16 24.44
CA VAL A 711 8.04 4.16 25.67
C VAL A 711 9.44 4.69 25.34
N VAL A 712 9.84 5.79 25.98
CA VAL A 712 11.13 6.46 25.76
C VAL A 712 12.02 6.26 26.99
N ASN A 713 12.94 5.30 26.91
CA ASN A 713 13.93 5.02 27.95
C ASN A 713 15.24 5.79 27.75
N GLY A 714 15.59 6.11 26.51
CA GLY A 714 16.83 6.81 26.19
C GLY A 714 16.85 8.27 26.67
N ASP A 715 18.02 8.72 27.11
CA ASP A 715 18.27 10.12 27.45
C ASP A 715 18.42 11.00 26.19
N LYS A 716 18.10 12.29 26.32
CA LYS A 716 18.27 13.33 25.29
C LYS A 716 17.53 13.04 23.98
N VAL A 717 16.47 12.22 24.03
CA VAL A 717 15.58 11.98 22.89
C VAL A 717 14.83 13.27 22.55
N THR A 718 14.75 13.60 21.26
CA THR A 718 14.01 14.76 20.76
C THR A 718 12.92 14.29 19.80
N ILE A 719 11.67 14.67 20.01
CA ILE A 719 10.58 14.32 19.09
C ILE A 719 9.88 15.59 18.59
N TYR A 720 9.69 15.67 17.27
CA TYR A 720 8.88 16.68 16.60
C TYR A 720 7.63 15.98 16.06
N GLY A 721 6.45 16.40 16.50
CA GLY A 721 5.19 15.91 15.94
C GLY A 721 4.84 14.50 16.41
N LEU A 722 4.49 14.36 17.68
CA LEU A 722 4.03 13.08 18.25
C LEU A 722 2.50 13.06 18.33
N PHE A 723 1.89 12.17 17.55
CA PHE A 723 0.46 11.88 17.53
C PHE A 723 0.26 10.51 18.16
N ASN A 724 -0.46 10.38 19.27
CA ASN A 724 -0.47 9.14 20.05
C ASN A 724 -1.83 8.88 20.72
N GLU A 725 -2.54 7.84 20.28
CA GLU A 725 -3.99 7.77 20.43
C GLU A 725 -4.53 6.40 20.87
N HIS A 726 -5.50 6.47 21.78
CA HIS A 726 -6.42 5.40 22.21
C HIS A 726 -5.82 4.17 22.88
N HIS A 727 -4.56 4.19 23.31
CA HIS A 727 -3.93 3.11 24.07
C HIS A 727 -4.58 2.92 25.46
N ARG A 728 -4.49 1.70 26.02
CA ARG A 728 -5.20 1.36 27.27
C ARG A 728 -4.51 1.85 28.54
N GLU A 729 -3.21 2.12 28.51
CA GLU A 729 -2.47 2.70 29.62
C GLU A 729 -1.98 4.11 29.24
N TYR A 730 -0.77 4.51 29.66
CA TYR A 730 -0.17 5.77 29.26
C TYR A 730 0.04 5.79 27.75
N GLN A 731 -0.50 6.78 27.02
CA GLN A 731 -0.27 6.86 25.58
C GLN A 731 1.25 6.97 25.33
N THR A 732 1.88 7.91 26.04
CA THR A 732 3.32 8.15 26.06
C THR A 732 3.88 7.94 27.48
N LEU A 733 4.91 7.09 27.61
CA LEU A 733 5.70 6.96 28.84
C LEU A 733 7.16 7.37 28.57
N TRP A 734 7.63 8.39 29.28
CA TRP A 734 8.97 8.96 29.14
C TRP A 734 9.79 8.74 30.41
N ASN A 735 10.81 7.90 30.32
CA ASN A 735 11.69 7.51 31.42
C ASN A 735 13.07 8.16 31.36
N GLY A 736 13.53 8.60 30.18
CA GLY A 736 14.84 9.22 29.98
C GLY A 736 14.90 10.71 30.34
N ASN A 737 16.08 11.18 30.77
CA ASN A 737 16.37 12.58 31.10
C ASN A 737 16.72 13.42 29.87
N GLY A 738 16.52 14.74 29.97
CA GLY A 738 16.86 15.69 28.90
C GLY A 738 15.98 15.55 27.66
N GLY A 739 14.82 14.88 27.79
CA GLY A 739 13.88 14.71 26.69
C GLY A 739 13.27 16.03 26.25
N ARG A 740 13.08 16.19 24.93
CA ARG A 740 12.47 17.37 24.34
C ARG A 740 11.35 16.97 23.39
N LEU A 741 10.16 17.54 23.55
CA LEU A 741 9.01 17.28 22.69
C LEU A 741 8.44 18.56 22.11
N TYR A 742 8.36 18.65 20.78
CA TYR A 742 7.71 19.74 20.08
C TYR A 742 6.47 19.22 19.41
N PHE A 743 5.32 19.75 19.83
CA PHE A 743 3.99 19.30 19.45
C PHE A 743 3.65 17.89 19.95
N TYR A 744 2.55 17.82 20.68
CA TYR A 744 1.87 16.58 21.04
C TYR A 744 0.39 16.68 20.71
N GLN A 745 -0.13 15.65 20.07
CA GLN A 745 -1.57 15.44 19.94
C GLN A 745 -1.90 14.04 20.44
N SER A 746 -2.98 13.94 21.21
CA SER A 746 -3.47 12.66 21.70
C SER A 746 -4.96 12.71 21.93
N GLU A 747 -5.62 11.61 21.59
CA GLU A 747 -6.95 11.28 22.05
C GLU A 747 -6.88 10.08 23.00
N ILE A 748 -7.45 10.22 24.20
CA ILE A 748 -7.54 9.12 25.16
C ILE A 748 -8.55 8.06 24.66
N PRO A 749 -8.48 6.79 25.11
CA PRO A 749 -9.34 5.74 24.57
C PRO A 749 -10.82 6.06 24.77
N TYR A 750 -11.61 5.87 23.71
CA TYR A 750 -13.05 6.13 23.74
C TYR A 750 -13.84 5.06 24.49
N ASP A 751 -13.28 3.86 24.52
CA ASP A 751 -13.93 2.60 24.79
C ASP A 751 -13.58 1.90 26.13
N PRO A 752 -13.04 2.56 27.19
CA PRO A 752 -13.03 1.96 28.51
C PRO A 752 -14.45 1.52 28.91
N PRO A 753 -14.68 0.26 29.30
CA PRO A 753 -16.04 -0.24 29.55
C PRO A 753 -16.65 0.32 30.85
N ASN A 754 -15.80 0.74 31.80
CA ASN A 754 -16.20 1.43 33.03
C ASN A 754 -14.97 1.99 33.75
N GLN A 755 -15.18 2.90 34.71
CA GLN A 755 -14.09 3.48 35.49
C GLN A 755 -13.19 2.44 36.16
N ARG A 756 -13.75 1.37 36.75
CA ARG A 756 -12.98 0.36 37.48
C ARG A 756 -11.99 -0.40 36.60
N SER A 757 -12.29 -0.55 35.31
CA SER A 757 -11.42 -1.20 34.33
C SER A 757 -10.26 -0.32 33.86
N TRP A 758 -10.33 0.99 34.11
CA TRP A 758 -9.34 1.96 33.66
C TRP A 758 -8.95 2.89 34.80
N MET A 759 -8.10 2.36 35.69
CA MET A 759 -7.53 3.05 36.84
C MET A 759 -6.02 2.83 36.87
N SER A 760 -5.26 3.88 37.09
CA SER A 760 -3.81 3.81 37.31
C SER A 760 -3.46 3.77 38.80
N LYS A 761 -2.15 3.69 39.11
CA LYS A 761 -1.60 3.68 40.48
C LYS A 761 -2.27 2.64 41.38
N ASP A 762 -2.33 1.39 40.89
CA ASP A 762 -2.94 0.25 41.59
C ASP A 762 -4.41 0.47 41.96
N GLY A 763 -5.17 1.15 41.08
CA GLY A 763 -6.60 1.40 41.30
C GLY A 763 -6.93 2.65 42.12
N ARG A 764 -5.93 3.50 42.41
CA ARG A 764 -6.11 4.71 43.25
C ARG A 764 -6.42 5.98 42.46
N THR A 765 -6.17 6.00 41.16
CA THR A 765 -6.32 7.19 40.31
C THR A 765 -7.14 6.87 39.07
N ASN A 766 -8.05 7.77 38.70
CA ASN A 766 -8.92 7.61 37.54
C ASN A 766 -8.10 7.71 36.24
N GLY A 767 -8.14 6.66 35.42
CA GLY A 767 -7.47 6.61 34.13
C GLY A 767 -5.94 6.64 34.18
N PHE A 768 -5.34 6.58 32.99
CA PHE A 768 -3.90 6.73 32.77
C PHE A 768 -3.67 8.03 32.00
N ALA A 769 -2.72 8.86 32.47
CA ALA A 769 -2.39 10.11 31.79
C ALA A 769 -1.99 9.84 30.33
N SER A 770 -2.34 10.77 29.43
CA SER A 770 -1.89 10.64 28.05
C SER A 770 -0.37 10.78 27.96
N TYR A 771 0.19 11.75 28.68
CA TYR A 771 1.62 12.02 28.70
C TYR A 771 2.20 11.83 30.10
N LYS A 772 2.95 10.75 30.32
CA LYS A 772 3.61 10.46 31.60
C LYS A 772 5.11 10.61 31.47
N VAL A 773 5.69 11.56 32.21
CA VAL A 773 7.13 11.59 32.51
C VAL A 773 7.35 10.91 33.86
N ALA A 774 8.24 9.93 33.90
CA ALA A 774 8.50 9.12 35.09
C ALA A 774 9.06 9.96 36.25
N ASP A 775 8.69 9.59 37.48
CA ASP A 775 9.01 10.34 38.70
C ASP A 775 10.52 10.51 38.96
N THR A 776 11.35 9.67 38.33
CA THR A 776 12.81 9.70 38.41
C THR A 776 13.47 10.70 37.46
N VAL A 777 12.72 11.28 36.51
CA VAL A 777 13.26 12.24 35.54
C VAL A 777 13.49 13.58 36.22
N THR A 778 14.67 14.14 35.98
CA THR A 778 15.12 15.43 36.54
C THR A 778 15.10 16.57 35.54
N SER A 779 15.11 16.26 34.24
CA SER A 779 15.07 17.24 33.15
C SER A 779 14.19 16.74 32.01
N HIS A 780 13.23 17.57 31.58
CA HIS A 780 12.35 17.32 30.46
C HIS A 780 11.69 18.63 30.01
N GLU A 781 11.49 18.83 28.71
CA GLU A 781 10.84 20.05 28.20
C GLU A 781 9.91 19.75 27.02
N ALA A 782 8.69 20.26 27.06
CA ALA A 782 7.71 20.01 26.00
C ALA A 782 6.90 21.27 25.62
N TRP A 783 6.59 21.43 24.33
CA TRP A 783 5.88 22.59 23.77
C TRP A 783 4.65 22.17 22.98
N GLY A 784 3.51 22.80 23.26
CA GLY A 784 2.27 22.63 22.49
C GLY A 784 1.66 21.23 22.65
N LEU A 785 1.07 20.95 23.82
CA LEU A 785 0.50 19.65 24.13
C LEU A 785 -1.03 19.69 24.10
N GLY A 786 -1.65 18.98 23.13
CA GLY A 786 -3.09 18.82 23.00
C GLY A 786 -3.55 17.41 23.40
N ILE A 787 -4.43 17.30 24.40
CA ILE A 787 -4.99 16.03 24.86
C ILE A 787 -6.53 16.09 24.85
N TYR A 788 -7.17 15.20 24.10
CA TYR A 788 -8.60 15.24 23.85
C TYR A 788 -9.29 13.99 24.40
N SER A 789 -10.59 14.11 24.71
CA SER A 789 -11.43 12.99 25.14
C SER A 789 -12.73 12.91 24.38
N TYR A 790 -13.06 11.69 23.95
CA TYR A 790 -14.37 11.27 23.46
C TYR A 790 -14.77 9.92 24.09
N PHE A 791 -15.09 9.90 25.40
CA PHE A 791 -15.53 8.67 26.06
C PHE A 791 -16.90 8.22 25.54
N ARG A 792 -16.90 7.38 24.51
CA ARG A 792 -18.08 6.89 23.79
C ARG A 792 -18.88 5.88 24.59
N ASP A 793 -18.19 5.01 25.35
CA ASP A 793 -18.81 3.77 25.85
C ASP A 793 -19.18 3.83 27.34
N SER A 794 -18.59 4.74 28.12
CA SER A 794 -18.90 4.88 29.55
C SER A 794 -18.61 6.28 30.11
N PRO A 795 -19.21 6.70 31.24
CA PRO A 795 -18.93 7.99 31.90
C PRO A 795 -17.61 7.95 32.67
N THR A 796 -16.54 7.51 32.00
CA THR A 796 -15.21 7.36 32.59
C THR A 796 -14.51 8.71 32.70
N LYS A 797 -13.69 8.85 33.73
CA LYS A 797 -12.93 10.05 34.03
C LYS A 797 -11.44 9.77 33.92
N LEU A 798 -10.71 10.80 33.52
CA LEU A 798 -9.26 10.85 33.57
C LEU A 798 -8.84 11.91 34.60
N GLU A 799 -8.07 11.52 35.61
CA GLU A 799 -7.65 12.44 36.67
C GLU A 799 -6.73 13.55 36.15
N ASN A 800 -5.68 13.18 35.41
CA ASN A 800 -4.72 14.12 34.83
C ASN A 800 -4.49 13.76 33.37
N ALA A 801 -4.56 14.73 32.47
CA ALA A 801 -4.12 14.52 31.09
C ALA A 801 -2.60 14.30 31.01
N ILE A 802 -1.84 14.98 31.86
CA ILE A 802 -0.38 14.95 31.91
C ILE A 802 0.08 14.67 33.35
N GLU A 803 1.05 13.78 33.50
CA GLU A 803 1.72 13.50 34.77
C GLU A 803 3.22 13.66 34.64
N VAL A 804 3.82 14.56 35.43
CA VAL A 804 5.27 14.83 35.38
C VAL A 804 5.88 15.01 36.77
N PRO A 805 7.21 14.88 36.94
CA PRO A 805 7.87 15.20 38.20
C PRO A 805 7.80 16.70 38.53
N GLU A 806 7.65 17.03 39.81
CA GLU A 806 7.67 18.41 40.31
C GLU A 806 9.11 18.82 40.68
N VAL A 807 9.96 18.97 39.66
CA VAL A 807 11.36 19.40 39.78
C VAL A 807 11.69 20.54 38.80
N ASP A 808 12.65 21.40 39.14
CA ASP A 808 12.97 22.63 38.38
C ASP A 808 13.31 22.38 36.90
N GLY A 809 13.93 21.23 36.59
CA GLY A 809 14.34 20.87 35.23
C GLY A 809 13.21 20.35 34.33
N VAL A 810 12.00 20.18 34.87
CA VAL A 810 10.82 19.74 34.12
C VAL A 810 9.90 20.93 33.82
N LYS A 811 9.72 21.22 32.53
CA LYS A 811 8.94 22.37 32.05
C LYS A 811 8.01 21.98 30.91
N LEU A 812 6.81 22.56 30.89
CA LEU A 812 5.84 22.35 29.82
C LEU A 812 5.25 23.69 29.41
N HIS A 813 5.12 23.89 28.10
CA HIS A 813 4.69 25.14 27.50
C HIS A 813 3.42 24.89 26.67
N HIS A 814 2.39 25.72 26.88
CA HIS A 814 1.16 25.76 26.11
C HIS A 814 0.43 24.41 26.04
N LEU A 815 -0.29 24.08 27.12
CA LEU A 815 -1.05 22.84 27.26
C LEU A 815 -2.53 23.10 26.99
N THR A 816 -3.20 22.18 26.32
CA THR A 816 -4.62 22.24 26.00
C THR A 816 -5.27 20.87 26.26
N THR A 817 -6.36 20.86 27.02
CA THR A 817 -7.25 19.69 27.12
C THR A 817 -8.61 20.00 26.51
N VAL A 818 -9.20 19.05 25.79
CA VAL A 818 -10.51 19.22 25.14
C VAL A 818 -11.41 18.03 25.41
N TRP A 819 -12.63 18.28 25.88
CA TRP A 819 -13.71 17.31 25.86
C TRP A 819 -14.51 17.50 24.56
N LEU A 820 -14.35 16.58 23.62
CA LEU A 820 -14.94 16.69 22.28
C LEU A 820 -16.45 16.48 22.35
N THR A 821 -16.83 15.34 22.92
CA THR A 821 -18.19 14.87 23.21
C THR A 821 -18.07 13.58 24.03
N GLY A 822 -19.15 12.83 24.24
CA GLY A 822 -19.10 11.53 24.93
C GLY A 822 -20.25 11.32 25.91
N VAL A 823 -20.17 10.25 26.70
CA VAL A 823 -21.18 9.91 27.70
C VAL A 823 -21.20 10.98 28.80
N PRO A 824 -22.38 11.55 29.14
CA PRO A 824 -22.51 12.51 30.21
C PRO A 824 -21.93 12.00 31.54
N GLY A 825 -21.12 12.82 32.20
CA GLY A 825 -20.42 12.47 33.44
C GLY A 825 -18.98 12.01 33.24
N SER A 826 -18.56 11.79 32.00
CA SER A 826 -17.14 11.68 31.64
C SER A 826 -16.44 13.04 31.68
N GLU A 827 -15.15 13.05 32.01
CA GLU A 827 -14.35 14.28 32.09
C GLU A 827 -12.84 13.99 32.03
N ILE A 828 -12.06 15.02 31.68
CA ILE A 828 -10.67 15.14 32.11
C ILE A 828 -10.68 16.11 33.30
N THR A 829 -10.26 15.66 34.48
CA THR A 829 -10.37 16.43 35.72
C THR A 829 -9.34 17.57 35.78
N HIS A 830 -8.11 17.32 35.35
CA HIS A 830 -7.01 18.28 35.38
C HIS A 830 -6.11 18.19 34.15
N ILE A 831 -5.48 19.31 33.79
CA ILE A 831 -4.50 19.37 32.70
C ILE A 831 -3.22 18.63 33.10
N VAL A 832 -2.60 19.01 34.22
CA VAL A 832 -1.32 18.45 34.68
C VAL A 832 -1.24 18.40 36.20
N ASN A 833 -0.91 17.25 36.79
CA ASN A 833 -0.65 17.10 38.23
C ASN A 833 -1.67 17.81 39.18
N GLY A 834 -2.97 17.76 38.89
CA GLY A 834 -4.01 18.43 39.68
C GLY A 834 -4.19 19.93 39.38
N ILE A 835 -3.49 20.47 38.39
CA ILE A 835 -3.54 21.87 37.95
C ILE A 835 -4.36 21.96 36.66
N GLY A 836 -5.15 23.03 36.55
CA GLY A 836 -6.08 23.28 35.46
C GLY A 836 -7.48 22.78 35.79
N ASP A 837 -8.49 23.51 35.33
CA ASP A 837 -9.88 23.13 35.51
C ASP A 837 -10.24 21.92 34.62
N ARG A 838 -11.36 21.28 34.96
CA ARG A 838 -11.86 20.12 34.20
C ARG A 838 -12.52 20.50 32.88
N VAL A 839 -12.53 19.55 31.95
CA VAL A 839 -13.35 19.58 30.73
C VAL A 839 -14.35 18.41 30.72
N TYR A 840 -15.63 18.68 30.44
CA TYR A 840 -16.75 17.73 30.65
C TYR A 840 -18.01 18.00 29.82
N ALA A 841 -18.07 19.09 29.03
CA ALA A 841 -19.23 19.44 28.22
C ALA A 841 -18.84 20.34 27.05
N ASN A 842 -19.65 20.44 26.00
CA ASN A 842 -19.38 21.32 24.86
C ASN A 842 -19.83 22.79 25.06
N ASN A 843 -20.54 23.10 26.16
CA ASN A 843 -21.04 24.44 26.46
C ASN A 843 -21.14 24.65 27.98
N PRO A 844 -20.67 25.79 28.54
CA PRO A 844 -19.91 26.87 27.88
C PRO A 844 -18.56 26.40 27.34
N GLU A 845 -17.87 27.21 26.52
CA GLU A 845 -16.56 26.86 25.95
C GLU A 845 -15.53 26.47 27.02
N SER A 846 -15.57 27.10 28.19
CA SER A 846 -14.72 26.76 29.33
C SER A 846 -15.01 25.37 29.92
N ALA A 847 -16.15 24.75 29.63
CA ALA A 847 -16.42 23.35 29.97
C ALA A 847 -15.87 22.38 28.91
N MET A 848 -15.60 22.87 27.70
CA MET A 848 -15.13 22.09 26.56
C MET A 848 -13.61 22.07 26.48
N ARG A 849 -12.99 23.23 26.68
CA ARG A 849 -11.55 23.42 26.51
C ARG A 849 -10.97 24.14 27.71
N GLN A 850 -9.82 23.63 28.15
CA GLN A 850 -8.99 24.24 29.19
C GLN A 850 -7.55 24.34 28.70
N THR A 851 -6.85 25.36 29.16
CA THR A 851 -5.47 25.63 28.72
C THR A 851 -4.59 26.04 29.90
N LEU A 852 -3.31 25.69 29.85
CA LEU A 852 -2.29 26.14 30.79
C LEU A 852 -1.12 26.70 30.01
N ASN A 853 -0.72 27.94 30.31
CA ASN A 853 0.36 28.61 29.58
C ASN A 853 1.72 27.96 29.88
N GLU A 854 2.03 27.82 31.17
CA GLU A 854 3.34 27.36 31.63
C GLU A 854 3.17 26.41 32.81
N PHE A 855 3.99 25.36 32.82
CA PHE A 855 4.23 24.52 33.97
C PHE A 855 5.73 24.41 34.22
N SER A 856 6.12 24.55 35.48
CA SER A 856 7.45 24.29 36.01
C SER A 856 7.27 23.48 37.28
N GLY A 857 8.04 22.41 37.43
CA GLY A 857 7.95 21.54 38.61
C GLY A 857 8.20 22.24 39.95
N SER A 858 8.80 23.44 39.94
CA SER A 858 9.04 24.27 41.12
C SER A 858 7.78 24.98 41.68
N HIS A 859 6.68 25.04 40.94
CA HIS A 859 5.54 25.92 41.26
C HIS A 859 4.81 25.59 42.56
N ARG A 860 4.91 24.38 43.10
CA ARG A 860 4.30 24.04 44.41
C ARG A 860 5.07 24.54 45.63
N ASN A 861 6.33 24.98 45.49
CA ASN A 861 7.12 25.49 46.61
C ASN A 861 6.94 27.00 46.89
N LYS A 862 5.98 27.67 46.23
CA LYS A 862 5.70 29.12 46.40
C LYS A 862 4.23 29.48 46.66
N ALA A 863 3.39 28.52 47.07
CA ALA A 863 2.01 28.78 47.51
C ALA A 863 1.88 28.72 49.03
#